data_AF-A0A4Q2S6F0-F1
#
_entry.id   AF-A0A4Q2S6F0-F1
#
_cell.length_a   1.000
_cell.length_b   1.000
_cell.length_c   1.000
_cell.angle_alpha   90.00
_cell.angle_beta   90.00
_cell.angle_gamma   90.00
#
_symmetry.space_group_name_H-M   'P 1'
#
loop_
_entity.id
_entity.type
_entity.pdbx_description
1 polymer ?
#
loop_
_entity_poly.entity_id
_entity_poly.type
_entity_poly.pdbx_seq_one_letter_code
_entity_poly.pdbx_strand_id
1 'polypeptide(L)'
;MSRISRLALAPLLALPLMAFVPAPATAAPPERSFDLQAHRGGLGLTVESTVPAFAKALELGVSTLELDVQITEDRVAVVTHDRRVSGQKCRDTSPAVPDDHEFPYVGKYVNTLTLAQVKTLDCGSQRLTAHPGQELQPGERMPTLAQVLDLVNAHKAKQVGLNIETKVEAGAPAETAPREQFVQEVVADVRAADLVDQVTIQSFDWGSLMRMAEVEPRFPLIALTNRDFLQVDQPGASPWLGGLDIDDYDDSLVAAAASFGAAAISPVHGFPQDGTVNDPGYQPYVTTAMVDEAHAAGLAVVPWTVDDKPTMAALMDKGVDGLITDYPDRLRELMAERGLRLPRAYDAPRRTSVQPLPQAHAHNDYEHGRPLHDALSHGFTSVEADVWLVDGELLVAHDLADVDPSRTLESLYLDPLVDRVRREGGQVYRGHDDVFQLLIDVKSTAGATYAAVHDELAEHRRIMTTFSRGAVKPDAVTAVISGNRDLTAMQSQRTRYAGYDGRIGDLASGLPASDLPLLSDNWTKLFTWQGVGPMPEAERTRLHDIVDQAHAAGYRIRFWATPDTAGPARDAVWSELLDAGVDHFNTDDLAGLEAFLRAMPVTSTRLGVGAPYTMLQMNLCLSGLAGCYGRTAYPAVVDEAVVTIQQQDAEAVSLNEACSGDVAEIARRTGYQLRFAPVIYRGAELPCVKPEGRGVFGNAVLTKERIVSGRDQAFAAQSGVEERRWICATTVRGVTACSAHLSTRGTVDAQAANEAQCAELTTVLEAYDGAVVFGGDVNRRESCAPDAWWTLTDAAASQAPGIQHVYGNERLTSPTGTVVPATYTDHDFLRADSRLTPASQRVD
;
A
#
# COMPACT_ATOMS: atom_id res chain seq x y z
N MET A 1 -17.70 83.67 -14.47
CA MET A 1 -16.63 84.47 -13.82
C MET A 1 -15.42 83.55 -13.68
N SER A 2 -14.58 83.51 -14.73
CA SER A 2 -13.18 83.99 -14.82
C SER A 2 -12.16 83.03 -14.18
N ARG A 3 -11.09 82.52 -14.81
CA ARG A 3 -10.54 82.55 -16.19
C ARG A 3 -9.48 81.42 -16.27
N ILE A 4 -9.26 80.92 -17.47
CA ILE A 4 -8.27 79.91 -17.93
C ILE A 4 -6.82 80.26 -17.52
N SER A 5 -5.95 79.26 -17.30
CA SER A 5 -4.56 79.21 -17.85
C SER A 5 -3.83 77.89 -17.60
N ARG A 6 -3.25 77.35 -18.68
CA ARG A 6 -2.27 76.25 -18.73
C ARG A 6 -0.90 76.73 -18.20
N LEU A 7 -0.13 75.87 -17.56
CA LEU A 7 1.33 76.05 -17.45
C LEU A 7 2.07 74.70 -17.43
N ALA A 8 3.17 74.65 -18.17
CA ALA A 8 4.11 73.55 -18.28
C ALA A 8 5.51 74.00 -17.85
N LEU A 9 6.22 73.04 -17.24
CA LEU A 9 7.68 72.84 -17.05
C LEU A 9 8.56 73.85 -16.29
N ALA A 10 9.27 73.36 -15.28
CA ALA A 10 10.74 73.18 -15.25
C ALA A 10 11.20 72.44 -13.96
N PRO A 11 12.41 71.80 -13.92
CA PRO A 11 12.71 70.59 -13.15
C PRO A 11 13.37 70.82 -11.78
N LEU A 12 13.24 69.83 -10.88
CA LEU A 12 13.84 69.80 -9.53
C LEU A 12 15.09 68.90 -9.50
N LEU A 13 16.21 69.46 -9.03
CA LEU A 13 17.46 68.77 -8.70
C LEU A 13 17.29 67.85 -7.48
N ALA A 14 17.93 66.69 -7.52
CA ALA A 14 18.06 65.76 -6.40
C ALA A 14 19.26 66.11 -5.50
N LEU A 15 19.07 66.03 -4.19
CA LEU A 15 20.11 66.05 -3.14
C LEU A 15 20.12 64.68 -2.43
N PRO A 16 21.28 64.13 -2.05
CA PRO A 16 21.38 62.80 -1.46
C PRO A 16 21.12 62.86 0.05
N LEU A 17 20.25 61.98 0.56
CA LEU A 17 20.10 61.72 1.99
C LEU A 17 21.16 60.71 2.44
N MET A 18 21.95 61.08 3.47
CA MET A 18 22.74 60.13 4.25
C MET A 18 21.80 59.24 5.07
N ALA A 19 21.91 57.92 4.88
CA ALA A 19 21.21 56.93 5.69
C ALA A 19 21.99 56.68 6.99
N PHE A 20 21.30 56.79 8.13
CA PHE A 20 21.78 56.29 9.41
C PHE A 20 21.78 54.75 9.38
N VAL A 21 22.95 54.14 9.61
CA VAL A 21 23.07 52.70 9.83
C VAL A 21 22.88 52.44 11.34
N PRO A 22 21.86 51.66 11.76
CA PRO A 22 21.74 51.26 13.16
C PRO A 22 22.80 50.21 13.48
N ALA A 23 23.37 50.27 14.68
CA ALA A 23 24.26 49.24 15.19
C ALA A 23 23.50 47.88 15.23
N PRO A 24 24.18 46.75 14.98
CA PRO A 24 23.52 45.46 14.98
C PRO A 24 23.04 45.15 16.40
N ALA A 25 21.73 44.91 16.54
CA ALA A 25 21.19 44.26 17.72
C ALA A 25 21.87 42.89 17.82
N THR A 26 22.47 42.58 18.96
CA THR A 26 22.91 41.21 19.27
C THR A 26 21.71 40.31 19.15
N ALA A 27 21.70 39.48 18.09
CA ALA A 27 20.74 38.40 17.96
C ALA A 27 20.84 37.54 19.22
N ALA A 28 19.70 37.26 19.85
CA ALA A 28 19.65 36.18 20.83
C ALA A 28 20.20 34.91 20.15
N PRO A 29 21.02 34.10 20.84
CA PRO A 29 21.47 32.84 20.28
C PRO A 29 20.24 32.02 19.86
N PRO A 30 20.28 31.27 18.74
CA PRO A 30 19.19 30.39 18.36
C PRO A 30 18.86 29.50 19.56
N GLU A 31 17.59 29.42 19.95
CA GLU A 31 17.16 28.53 21.03
C GLU A 31 17.64 27.11 20.71
N ARG A 32 18.70 26.65 21.37
CA ARG A 32 19.21 25.28 21.23
C ARG A 32 18.10 24.35 21.72
N SER A 33 17.55 23.52 20.83
CA SER A 33 16.67 22.43 21.24
C SER A 33 17.49 21.37 21.96
N PHE A 34 17.02 20.95 23.13
CA PHE A 34 17.66 19.90 23.91
C PHE A 34 17.43 18.52 23.25
N ASP A 35 18.50 17.73 23.12
CA ASP A 35 18.44 16.43 22.45
C ASP A 35 18.01 15.32 23.43
N LEU A 36 16.75 14.91 23.33
CA LEU A 36 16.18 13.80 24.09
C LEU A 36 16.36 12.52 23.28
N GLN A 37 17.30 11.67 23.70
CA GLN A 37 17.56 10.39 23.03
C GLN A 37 16.94 9.22 23.80
N ALA A 38 16.12 8.42 23.12
CA ALA A 38 15.55 7.19 23.68
C ALA A 38 16.55 6.03 23.57
N HIS A 39 17.23 5.71 24.66
CA HIS A 39 18.21 4.63 24.73
C HIS A 39 17.54 3.30 24.36
N ARG A 40 18.00 2.68 23.28
CA ARG A 40 17.44 1.43 22.71
C ARG A 40 15.93 1.46 22.49
N GLY A 41 15.38 2.62 22.16
CA GLY A 41 13.93 2.83 21.99
C GLY A 41 13.15 3.05 23.30
N GLY A 42 13.84 3.26 24.42
CA GLY A 42 13.23 3.47 25.74
C GLY A 42 13.14 2.17 26.55
N LEU A 43 14.29 1.55 26.82
CA LEU A 43 14.44 0.30 27.55
C LEU A 43 13.67 0.26 28.90
N GLY A 44 13.49 1.40 29.57
CA GLY A 44 12.74 1.49 30.82
C GLY A 44 11.22 1.36 30.65
N LEU A 45 10.70 1.56 29.43
CA LEU A 45 9.28 1.57 29.10
C LEU A 45 8.81 0.30 28.38
N THR A 46 9.73 -0.41 27.74
CA THR A 46 9.46 -1.53 26.84
C THR A 46 10.72 -2.37 26.65
N VAL A 47 10.61 -3.55 26.02
CA VAL A 47 11.78 -4.37 25.70
C VAL A 47 12.70 -3.65 24.70
N GLU A 48 13.99 -3.57 25.03
CA GLU A 48 15.00 -2.85 24.24
C GLU A 48 15.13 -3.34 22.80
N SER A 49 15.58 -2.43 21.91
CA SER A 49 16.08 -2.78 20.58
C SER A 49 15.09 -3.57 19.71
N THR A 50 13.79 -3.38 19.93
CA THR A 50 12.71 -3.98 19.13
C THR A 50 12.02 -2.93 18.26
N VAL A 51 11.44 -3.34 17.12
CA VAL A 51 10.69 -2.41 16.24
C VAL A 51 9.58 -1.68 17.01
N PRO A 52 8.75 -2.35 17.85
CA PRO A 52 7.72 -1.63 18.57
C PRO A 52 8.26 -0.73 19.69
N ALA A 53 9.48 -0.96 20.22
CA ALA A 53 10.12 -0.01 21.12
C ALA A 53 10.44 1.32 20.45
N PHE A 54 11.07 1.27 19.27
CA PHE A 54 11.35 2.46 18.47
C PHE A 54 10.07 3.16 18.03
N ALA A 55 9.00 2.42 17.69
CA ALA A 55 7.70 2.99 17.37
C ALA A 55 7.13 3.79 18.56
N LYS A 56 7.17 3.20 19.76
CA LYS A 56 6.70 3.87 20.98
C LYS A 56 7.50 5.14 21.28
N ALA A 57 8.81 5.14 21.04
CA ALA A 57 9.63 6.34 21.18
C ALA A 57 9.25 7.44 20.17
N LEU A 58 8.99 7.09 18.90
CA LEU A 58 8.48 8.03 17.90
C LEU A 58 7.13 8.63 18.30
N GLU A 59 6.21 7.80 18.78
CA GLU A 59 4.87 8.19 19.22
C GLU A 59 4.89 9.05 20.49
N LEU A 60 5.82 8.79 21.41
CA LEU A 60 6.06 9.62 22.59
C LEU A 60 6.58 11.01 22.21
N GLY A 61 7.34 11.10 21.12
CA GLY A 61 7.99 12.30 20.62
C GLY A 61 9.36 12.51 21.25
N VAL A 62 10.35 11.86 20.67
CA VAL A 62 11.76 12.04 21.03
C VAL A 62 12.51 12.85 19.98
N SER A 63 13.65 13.43 20.38
CA SER A 63 14.54 14.10 19.41
C SER A 63 15.25 13.05 18.56
N THR A 64 15.73 11.98 19.20
CA THR A 64 16.61 11.00 18.59
C THR A 64 16.27 9.58 19.07
N LEU A 65 16.27 8.63 18.15
CA LEU A 65 16.28 7.20 18.48
C LEU A 65 17.74 6.77 18.65
N GLU A 66 18.09 6.26 19.82
CA GLU A 66 19.40 5.67 20.06
C GLU A 66 19.30 4.15 19.91
N LEU A 67 20.25 3.53 19.20
CA LEU A 67 20.25 2.10 18.92
C LEU A 67 21.65 1.54 18.74
N ASP A 68 21.83 0.29 19.13
CA ASP A 68 23.07 -0.48 18.98
C ASP A 68 23.01 -1.40 17.76
N VAL A 69 24.08 -1.45 16.96
CA VAL A 69 24.22 -2.39 15.84
C VAL A 69 25.30 -3.42 16.14
N GLN A 70 25.03 -4.68 15.77
CA GLN A 70 25.97 -5.79 15.61
C GLN A 70 25.87 -6.32 14.17
N ILE A 71 26.90 -7.03 13.70
CA ILE A 71 26.91 -7.64 12.36
C ILE A 71 26.90 -9.17 12.50
N THR A 72 26.00 -9.84 11.77
CA THR A 72 25.89 -11.30 11.69
C THR A 72 27.00 -11.92 10.82
N GLU A 73 27.15 -13.24 10.86
CA GLU A 73 28.13 -13.98 10.04
C GLU A 73 27.95 -13.72 8.54
N ASP A 74 26.69 -13.70 8.10
CA ASP A 74 26.24 -13.41 6.72
C ASP A 74 26.12 -11.92 6.41
N ARG A 75 26.79 -11.06 7.21
CA ARG A 75 26.94 -9.62 6.98
C ARG A 75 25.66 -8.80 6.99
N VAL A 76 24.75 -9.11 7.90
CA VAL A 76 23.55 -8.31 8.12
C VAL A 76 23.69 -7.48 9.39
N ALA A 77 23.41 -6.17 9.27
CA ALA A 77 23.32 -5.29 10.43
C ALA A 77 22.05 -5.58 11.23
N VAL A 78 22.22 -6.08 12.46
CA VAL A 78 21.13 -6.36 13.39
C VAL A 78 21.19 -5.44 14.60
N VAL A 79 20.03 -5.07 15.12
CA VAL A 79 19.91 -4.10 16.21
C VAL A 79 19.84 -4.85 17.54
N THR A 80 20.95 -4.81 18.28
CA THR A 80 21.10 -5.43 19.60
C THR A 80 22.32 -4.85 20.30
N HIS A 81 22.21 -4.68 21.62
CA HIS A 81 23.30 -4.17 22.42
C HIS A 81 24.45 -5.17 22.59
N ASP A 82 24.11 -6.43 22.88
CA ASP A 82 25.08 -7.39 23.37
C ASP A 82 25.78 -8.08 22.19
N ARG A 83 27.12 -8.17 22.26
CA ARG A 83 27.93 -8.95 21.30
C ARG A 83 27.67 -10.45 21.38
N ARG A 84 27.20 -10.93 22.54
CA ARG A 84 26.68 -12.29 22.76
C ARG A 84 25.18 -12.24 22.98
N VAL A 85 24.45 -13.17 22.38
CA VAL A 85 23.00 -13.31 22.61
C VAL A 85 22.75 -13.60 24.09
N SER A 86 22.18 -12.63 24.81
CA SER A 86 21.93 -12.74 26.24
C SER A 86 20.67 -13.55 26.52
N GLY A 87 20.80 -14.62 27.31
CA GLY A 87 19.66 -15.42 27.78
C GLY A 87 18.73 -14.68 28.74
N GLN A 88 19.10 -13.49 29.21
CA GLN A 88 18.21 -12.61 29.99
C GLN A 88 17.26 -11.80 29.09
N LYS A 89 17.58 -11.67 27.80
CA LYS A 89 16.83 -10.86 26.83
C LYS A 89 16.15 -11.74 25.78
N CYS A 90 16.87 -12.71 25.24
CA CYS A 90 16.41 -13.58 24.16
C CYS A 90 16.29 -15.04 24.60
N ARG A 91 15.32 -15.76 24.03
CA ARG A 91 15.14 -17.20 24.21
C ARG A 91 15.20 -17.91 22.86
N ASP A 92 15.84 -19.07 22.83
CA ASP A 92 15.75 -20.01 21.71
C ASP A 92 14.30 -20.49 21.53
N THR A 93 13.84 -20.60 20.28
CA THR A 93 12.51 -21.13 19.95
C THR A 93 12.60 -22.42 19.13
N SER A 94 13.32 -22.39 18.02
CA SER A 94 13.63 -23.50 17.14
C SER A 94 15.00 -23.29 16.48
N PRO A 95 15.66 -24.36 15.99
CA PRO A 95 16.80 -24.20 15.09
C PRO A 95 16.34 -23.54 13.78
N ALA A 96 17.26 -22.85 13.10
CA ALA A 96 17.05 -22.25 11.79
C ALA A 96 16.90 -23.29 10.70
N VAL A 97 17.63 -24.39 10.79
CA VAL A 97 17.52 -25.53 9.87
C VAL A 97 17.45 -26.85 10.65
N PRO A 98 16.85 -27.92 10.09
CA PRO A 98 16.89 -29.24 10.69
C PRO A 98 18.33 -29.69 11.00
N ASP A 99 18.53 -30.28 12.19
CA ASP A 99 19.84 -30.75 12.68
C ASP A 99 20.94 -29.67 12.76
N ASP A 100 20.57 -28.39 12.88
CA ASP A 100 21.53 -27.31 13.09
C ASP A 100 22.41 -27.59 14.35
N HIS A 101 23.66 -27.94 14.11
CA HIS A 101 24.66 -28.23 15.14
C HIS A 101 25.00 -27.00 15.99
N GLU A 102 24.64 -25.82 15.50
CA GLU A 102 24.83 -24.56 16.19
C GLU A 102 23.71 -24.21 17.15
N PHE A 103 22.57 -24.87 17.10
CA PHE A 103 21.51 -24.67 18.08
C PHE A 103 21.86 -25.34 19.42
N PRO A 104 21.63 -24.70 20.59
CA PRO A 104 21.00 -23.39 20.82
C PRO A 104 21.91 -22.18 20.55
N TYR A 105 21.30 -21.05 20.17
CA TYR A 105 22.01 -19.83 19.81
C TYR A 105 22.23 -18.88 20.98
N VAL A 106 21.39 -18.93 22.02
CA VAL A 106 21.61 -18.12 23.24
C VAL A 106 22.98 -18.43 23.85
N GLY A 107 23.75 -17.38 24.12
CA GLY A 107 25.11 -17.46 24.65
C GLY A 107 26.22 -17.40 23.58
N LYS A 108 25.88 -17.52 22.29
CA LYS A 108 26.82 -17.36 21.18
C LYS A 108 27.04 -15.90 20.80
N TYR A 109 28.11 -15.65 20.06
CA TYR A 109 28.40 -14.32 19.52
C TYR A 109 27.53 -14.04 18.29
N VAL A 110 27.08 -12.79 18.15
CA VAL A 110 26.26 -12.38 17.01
C VAL A 110 27.05 -12.50 15.70
N ASN A 111 28.35 -12.22 15.71
CA ASN A 111 29.23 -12.35 14.53
C ASN A 111 29.51 -13.80 14.09
N THR A 112 29.04 -14.79 14.83
CA THR A 112 29.12 -16.22 14.47
C THR A 112 27.74 -16.84 14.27
N LEU A 113 26.71 -16.01 14.07
CA LEU A 113 25.36 -16.47 13.78
C LEU A 113 24.89 -15.82 12.48
N THR A 114 24.20 -16.57 11.64
CA THR A 114 23.54 -16.04 10.43
C THR A 114 22.25 -15.31 10.80
N LEU A 115 21.75 -14.43 9.92
CA LEU A 115 20.47 -13.74 10.11
C LEU A 115 19.34 -14.74 10.39
N ALA A 116 19.27 -15.84 9.65
CA ALA A 116 18.25 -16.88 9.83
C ALA A 116 18.26 -17.43 11.27
N GLN A 117 19.44 -17.73 11.81
CA GLN A 117 19.61 -18.17 13.20
C GLN A 117 19.16 -17.09 14.19
N VAL A 118 19.60 -15.83 14.02
CA VAL A 118 19.23 -14.75 14.95
C VAL A 118 17.73 -14.45 14.89
N LYS A 119 17.09 -14.63 13.73
CA LYS A 119 15.65 -14.45 13.54
C LYS A 119 14.79 -15.55 14.18
N THR A 120 15.37 -16.67 14.60
CA THR A 120 14.63 -17.67 15.39
C THR A 120 14.46 -17.26 16.86
N LEU A 121 15.23 -16.28 17.34
CA LEU A 121 15.23 -15.88 18.74
C LEU A 121 14.02 -15.00 19.08
N ASP A 122 13.32 -15.34 20.16
CA ASP A 122 12.32 -14.45 20.75
C ASP A 122 13.01 -13.54 21.78
N CYS A 123 13.17 -12.29 21.40
CA CYS A 123 13.81 -11.24 22.18
C CYS A 123 12.80 -10.27 22.81
N GLY A 124 11.49 -10.50 22.66
CA GLY A 124 10.44 -9.62 23.20
C GLY A 124 9.67 -10.18 24.39
N SER A 125 9.86 -11.46 24.72
CA SER A 125 9.13 -12.13 25.82
C SER A 125 9.75 -11.97 27.20
N GLN A 126 11.01 -11.54 27.32
CA GLN A 126 11.72 -11.50 28.61
C GLN A 126 11.68 -10.12 29.25
N ARG A 127 11.42 -10.08 30.56
CA ARG A 127 11.44 -8.85 31.36
C ARG A 127 12.77 -8.75 32.09
N LEU A 128 13.46 -7.62 31.96
CA LEU A 128 14.67 -7.37 32.72
C LEU A 128 14.33 -7.05 34.18
N THR A 129 15.09 -7.64 35.11
CA THR A 129 14.85 -7.44 36.56
C THR A 129 15.06 -5.97 36.97
N ALA A 130 15.99 -5.27 36.33
CA ALA A 130 16.26 -3.86 36.56
C ALA A 130 15.11 -2.94 36.08
N HIS A 131 14.26 -3.42 35.15
CA HIS A 131 13.17 -2.64 34.56
C HIS A 131 11.83 -3.38 34.74
N PRO A 132 11.32 -3.49 35.98
CA PRO A 132 10.11 -4.26 36.26
C PRO A 132 8.85 -3.67 35.60
N GLY A 133 8.90 -2.43 35.11
CA GLY A 133 7.81 -1.74 34.42
C GLY A 133 7.69 -2.01 32.92
N GLN A 134 8.64 -2.73 32.30
CA GLN A 134 8.65 -2.94 30.85
C GLN A 134 7.34 -3.52 30.33
N GLU A 135 6.84 -2.93 29.25
CA GLU A 135 5.86 -3.58 28.38
C GLU A 135 6.54 -4.68 27.57
N LEU A 136 6.02 -5.91 27.65
CA LEU A 136 6.56 -7.06 26.91
C LEU A 136 5.92 -7.15 25.53
N GLN A 137 6.68 -7.72 24.59
CA GLN A 137 6.25 -7.88 23.20
C GLN A 137 6.50 -9.33 22.76
N PRO A 138 5.69 -10.29 23.24
CA PRO A 138 6.01 -11.70 23.06
C PRO A 138 6.16 -12.12 21.60
N GLY A 139 7.27 -12.75 21.26
CA GLY A 139 7.57 -13.22 19.91
C GLY A 139 8.11 -12.16 18.97
N GLU A 140 8.48 -10.98 19.46
CA GLU A 140 9.35 -10.07 18.70
C GLU A 140 10.76 -10.65 18.60
N ARG A 141 11.35 -10.52 17.41
CA ARG A 141 12.67 -11.04 17.05
C ARG A 141 13.69 -9.90 17.10
N MET A 142 14.98 -10.22 17.09
CA MET A 142 16.02 -9.21 16.88
C MET A 142 15.84 -8.54 15.50
N PRO A 143 15.62 -7.22 15.41
CA PRO A 143 15.38 -6.57 14.13
C PRO A 143 16.68 -6.30 13.37
N THR A 144 16.57 -6.15 12.05
CA THR A 144 17.68 -5.60 11.25
C THR A 144 17.70 -4.08 11.35
N LEU A 145 18.83 -3.45 11.05
CA LEU A 145 18.92 -1.99 10.97
C LEU A 145 17.94 -1.46 9.92
N ALA A 146 17.90 -2.07 8.73
CA ALA A 146 16.93 -1.75 7.68
C ALA A 146 15.47 -1.72 8.19
N GLN A 147 15.05 -2.66 9.06
CA GLN A 147 13.69 -2.67 9.62
C GLN A 147 13.40 -1.45 10.51
N VAL A 148 14.39 -0.96 11.26
CA VAL A 148 14.25 0.26 12.08
C VAL A 148 14.25 1.52 11.20
N LEU A 149 15.05 1.56 10.15
CA LEU A 149 15.07 2.66 9.18
C LEU A 149 13.72 2.75 8.42
N ASP A 150 13.17 1.62 7.99
CA ASP A 150 11.85 1.55 7.36
C ASP A 150 10.74 2.03 8.30
N LEU A 151 10.84 1.74 9.60
CA LEU A 151 9.90 2.23 10.60
C LEU A 151 9.87 3.76 10.67
N VAL A 152 11.04 4.41 10.64
CA VAL A 152 11.16 5.89 10.63
C VAL A 152 10.49 6.47 9.38
N ASN A 153 10.74 5.87 8.22
CA ASN A 153 10.08 6.27 6.96
C ASN A 153 8.56 6.06 7.00
N ALA A 154 8.08 4.95 7.57
CA ALA A 154 6.65 4.65 7.71
C ALA A 154 5.91 5.67 8.59
N HIS A 155 6.54 6.15 9.66
CA HIS A 155 6.02 7.24 10.50
C HIS A 155 6.16 8.62 9.84
N LYS A 156 6.82 8.70 8.68
CA LYS A 156 7.20 9.95 8.01
C LYS A 156 7.96 10.88 8.97
N ALA A 157 8.83 10.29 9.80
CA ALA A 157 9.45 10.96 10.93
C ALA A 157 10.66 11.82 10.54
N LYS A 158 10.50 12.71 9.55
CA LYS A 158 11.59 13.45 8.87
C LYS A 158 12.43 14.40 9.75
N GLN A 159 12.09 14.60 11.04
CA GLN A 159 12.85 15.45 11.96
C GLN A 159 13.45 14.65 13.13
N VAL A 160 13.28 13.34 13.17
CA VAL A 160 13.90 12.51 14.21
C VAL A 160 15.34 12.22 13.82
N GLY A 161 16.25 12.31 14.78
CA GLY A 161 17.61 11.80 14.63
C GLY A 161 17.67 10.29 14.85
N LEU A 162 18.68 9.64 14.27
CA LEU A 162 19.12 8.31 14.67
C LEU A 162 20.56 8.41 15.18
N ASN A 163 20.81 7.95 16.40
CA ASN A 163 22.16 7.81 16.95
C ASN A 163 22.51 6.32 16.97
N ILE A 164 23.24 5.89 15.95
CA ILE A 164 23.56 4.48 15.71
C ILE A 164 24.92 4.18 16.35
N GLU A 165 24.94 3.30 17.35
CA GLU A 165 26.18 2.80 17.96
C GLU A 165 26.75 1.61 17.17
N THR A 166 27.99 1.74 16.67
CA THR A 166 28.74 0.59 16.16
C THR A 166 29.41 -0.15 17.32
N LYS A 167 28.91 -1.34 17.67
CA LYS A 167 29.42 -2.14 18.80
C LYS A 167 30.68 -2.93 18.45
N VAL A 168 31.72 -2.23 18.03
CA VAL A 168 33.05 -2.81 17.82
C VAL A 168 33.73 -3.02 19.17
N GLU A 169 34.12 -4.25 19.47
CA GLU A 169 34.80 -4.59 20.71
C GLU A 169 36.33 -4.45 20.58
N ALA A 170 36.86 -3.25 20.82
CA ALA A 170 38.30 -2.99 20.68
C ALA A 170 39.17 -3.82 21.62
N GLY A 171 38.69 -4.10 22.83
CA GLY A 171 39.38 -4.92 23.83
C GLY A 171 39.38 -6.42 23.55
N ALA A 172 38.48 -6.89 22.68
CA ALA A 172 38.38 -8.29 22.27
C ALA A 172 37.88 -8.39 20.80
N PRO A 173 38.70 -8.02 19.81
CA PRO A 173 38.26 -7.87 18.41
C PRO A 173 37.71 -9.13 17.74
N ALA A 174 37.98 -10.32 18.31
CA ALA A 174 37.44 -11.58 17.82
C ALA A 174 35.97 -11.83 18.23
N GLU A 175 35.44 -11.03 19.15
CA GLU A 175 34.10 -11.20 19.73
C GLU A 175 33.01 -10.39 19.00
N THR A 176 33.41 -9.57 18.02
CA THR A 176 32.53 -8.77 17.16
C THR A 176 33.05 -8.80 15.72
N ALA A 177 32.26 -8.31 14.75
CA ALA A 177 32.75 -8.17 13.39
C ALA A 177 33.88 -7.11 13.31
N PRO A 178 34.74 -7.16 12.27
CA PRO A 178 35.75 -6.14 12.05
C PRO A 178 35.14 -4.75 11.79
N ARG A 179 35.85 -3.68 12.18
CA ARG A 179 35.46 -2.26 11.95
C ARG A 179 34.92 -2.01 10.54
N GLU A 180 35.61 -2.54 9.52
CA GLU A 180 35.22 -2.30 8.12
C GLU A 180 33.82 -2.84 7.80
N GLN A 181 33.44 -3.98 8.38
CA GLN A 181 32.11 -4.55 8.13
C GLN A 181 31.03 -3.66 8.75
N PHE A 182 31.20 -3.24 10.01
CA PHE A 182 30.29 -2.28 10.63
C PHE A 182 30.10 -1.03 9.78
N VAL A 183 31.19 -0.44 9.28
CA VAL A 183 31.13 0.77 8.47
C VAL A 183 30.39 0.53 7.14
N GLN A 184 30.72 -0.53 6.41
CA GLN A 184 30.12 -0.77 5.09
C GLN A 184 28.64 -1.11 5.19
N GLU A 185 28.25 -2.03 6.10
CA GLU A 185 26.86 -2.49 6.17
C GLU A 185 25.93 -1.39 6.70
N VAL A 186 26.36 -0.60 7.71
CA VAL A 186 25.56 0.53 8.22
C VAL A 186 25.39 1.61 7.15
N VAL A 187 26.45 1.96 6.42
CA VAL A 187 26.37 2.96 5.34
C VAL A 187 25.45 2.48 4.21
N ALA A 188 25.51 1.20 3.85
CA ALA A 188 24.67 0.62 2.83
C ALA A 188 23.18 0.72 3.20
N ASP A 189 22.81 0.27 4.40
CA ASP A 189 21.43 0.31 4.89
C ASP A 189 20.88 1.75 4.98
N VAL A 190 21.67 2.69 5.52
CA VAL A 190 21.24 4.09 5.67
C VAL A 190 21.06 4.78 4.31
N ARG A 191 21.95 4.50 3.33
CA ARG A 191 21.81 5.03 1.97
C ARG A 191 20.59 4.45 1.26
N ALA A 192 20.36 3.14 1.39
CA ALA A 192 19.20 2.48 0.80
C ALA A 192 17.87 3.04 1.35
N ALA A 193 17.84 3.44 2.62
CA ALA A 193 16.66 4.01 3.26
C ALA A 193 16.44 5.52 3.00
N ASP A 194 17.37 6.21 2.32
CA ASP A 194 17.35 7.68 2.11
C ASP A 194 17.26 8.46 3.44
N LEU A 195 18.04 8.04 4.44
CA LEU A 195 18.05 8.63 5.79
C LEU A 195 19.39 9.28 6.18
N VAL A 196 20.30 9.50 5.22
CA VAL A 196 21.66 9.98 5.52
C VAL A 196 21.68 11.26 6.36
N ASP A 197 20.78 12.20 6.06
CA ASP A 197 20.72 13.51 6.74
C ASP A 197 20.10 13.44 8.16
N GLN A 198 19.65 12.27 8.61
CA GLN A 198 19.06 12.06 9.94
C GLN A 198 19.97 11.22 10.86
N VAL A 199 21.10 10.70 10.36
CA VAL A 199 21.94 9.75 11.09
C VAL A 199 23.17 10.42 11.69
N THR A 200 23.43 10.08 12.94
CA THR A 200 24.69 10.29 13.66
C THR A 200 25.26 8.93 14.04
N ILE A 201 26.58 8.80 14.06
CA ILE A 201 27.27 7.55 14.41
C ILE A 201 28.01 7.76 15.73
N GLN A 202 27.76 6.89 16.70
CA GLN A 202 28.49 6.84 17.96
C GLN A 202 29.26 5.52 18.11
N SER A 203 30.34 5.52 18.87
CA SER A 203 31.06 4.29 19.20
C SER A 203 32.05 4.50 20.34
N PHE A 204 32.24 3.49 21.18
CA PHE A 204 33.40 3.42 22.07
C PHE A 204 34.71 3.18 21.31
N ASP A 205 34.63 2.55 20.14
CA ASP A 205 35.78 2.33 19.27
C ASP A 205 35.93 3.51 18.31
N TRP A 206 36.74 4.50 18.69
CA TRP A 206 36.93 5.71 17.89
C TRP A 206 37.62 5.44 16.56
N GLY A 207 38.34 4.30 16.45
CA GLY A 207 38.88 3.85 15.17
C GLY A 207 37.78 3.58 14.12
N SER A 208 36.63 3.04 14.54
CA SER A 208 35.47 2.86 13.67
C SER A 208 34.84 4.20 13.27
N LEU A 209 34.83 5.21 14.16
CA LEU A 209 34.36 6.56 13.85
C LEU A 209 35.24 7.24 12.79
N MET A 210 36.57 7.18 12.97
CA MET A 210 37.52 7.71 12.00
C MET A 210 37.34 7.03 10.64
N ARG A 211 37.17 5.70 10.63
CA ARG A 211 36.90 4.97 9.39
C ARG A 211 35.54 5.33 8.77
N MET A 212 34.52 5.57 9.58
CA MET A 212 33.21 6.02 9.12
C MET A 212 33.30 7.37 8.40
N ALA A 213 34.05 8.34 8.94
CA ALA A 213 34.29 9.63 8.29
C ALA A 213 34.95 9.51 6.91
N GLU A 214 35.79 8.50 6.69
CA GLU A 214 36.39 8.26 5.37
C GLU A 214 35.38 7.72 4.34
N VAL A 215 34.40 6.93 4.77
CA VAL A 215 33.44 6.23 3.89
C VAL A 215 32.17 7.05 3.64
N GLU A 216 31.66 7.73 4.67
CA GLU A 216 30.50 8.63 4.60
C GLU A 216 30.74 9.87 5.48
N PRO A 217 31.41 10.92 4.95
CA PRO A 217 31.80 12.10 5.72
C PRO A 217 30.61 13.00 6.13
N ARG A 218 29.39 12.71 5.67
CA ARG A 218 28.19 13.47 6.04
C ARG A 218 27.68 13.11 7.44
N PHE A 219 28.02 11.95 7.96
CA PHE A 219 27.58 11.55 9.30
C PHE A 219 28.33 12.32 10.39
N PRO A 220 27.63 13.05 11.27
CA PRO A 220 28.24 13.55 12.49
C PRO A 220 28.67 12.37 13.37
N LEU A 221 29.88 12.47 13.92
CA LEU A 221 30.49 11.45 14.78
C LEU A 221 30.40 11.84 16.25
N ILE A 222 30.04 10.88 17.10
CA ILE A 222 29.91 11.07 18.55
C ILE A 222 30.92 10.15 19.26
N ALA A 223 31.88 10.76 19.96
CA ALA A 223 32.90 10.05 20.72
C ALA A 223 32.31 9.54 22.05
N LEU A 224 31.81 8.30 22.05
CA LEU A 224 31.29 7.63 23.24
C LEU A 224 32.46 7.18 24.12
N THR A 225 32.39 7.41 25.43
CA THR A 225 33.48 7.03 26.34
C THR A 225 33.06 6.88 27.79
N ASN A 226 33.96 6.29 28.58
CA ASN A 226 33.98 6.35 30.03
C ASN A 226 35.44 6.61 30.49
N ARG A 227 35.63 6.97 31.76
CA ARG A 227 36.96 7.29 32.29
C ARG A 227 37.99 6.18 32.07
N ASP A 228 37.58 4.92 32.22
CA ASP A 228 38.50 3.78 32.22
C ASP A 228 38.99 3.45 30.79
N PHE A 229 38.20 3.77 29.76
CA PHE A 229 38.54 3.53 28.35
C PHE A 229 39.56 4.52 27.80
N LEU A 230 39.74 5.67 28.45
CA LEU A 230 40.81 6.60 28.12
C LEU A 230 42.19 6.00 28.44
N GLN A 231 42.27 5.15 29.47
CA GLN A 231 43.52 4.58 29.96
C GLN A 231 44.61 5.61 30.28
N VAL A 232 44.22 6.75 30.89
CA VAL A 232 45.14 7.81 31.35
C VAL A 232 46.29 7.22 32.17
N ASP A 233 47.51 7.70 31.92
CA ASP A 233 48.77 7.26 32.52
C ASP A 233 49.14 5.78 32.25
N GLN A 234 48.43 5.08 31.35
CA GLN A 234 48.81 3.71 30.95
C GLN A 234 49.73 3.74 29.72
N PRO A 235 50.68 2.81 29.59
CA PRO A 235 51.62 2.83 28.46
C PRO A 235 50.96 2.62 27.09
N GLY A 236 51.00 3.66 26.26
CA GLY A 236 50.63 3.60 24.84
C GLY A 236 49.14 3.81 24.58
N ALA A 237 48.79 3.96 23.30
CA ALA A 237 47.43 4.24 22.88
C ALA A 237 46.42 3.20 23.37
N SER A 238 45.34 3.69 23.99
CA SER A 238 44.19 2.87 24.36
C SER A 238 43.62 2.19 23.11
N PRO A 239 43.25 0.88 23.18
CA PRO A 239 42.67 0.18 22.05
C PRO A 239 41.36 0.83 21.55
N TRP A 240 40.67 1.54 22.45
CA TRP A 240 39.40 2.20 22.18
C TRP A 240 39.54 3.50 21.38
N LEU A 241 40.66 4.21 21.50
CA LEU A 241 40.81 5.55 20.93
C LEU A 241 41.35 5.56 19.49
N GLY A 242 41.28 4.42 18.79
CA GLY A 242 41.60 4.36 17.36
C GLY A 242 43.09 4.62 17.03
N GLY A 243 43.98 4.44 18.01
CA GLY A 243 45.42 4.72 17.86
C GLY A 243 45.86 6.06 18.47
N LEU A 244 44.95 6.82 19.08
CA LEU A 244 45.30 7.98 19.90
C LEU A 244 45.71 7.52 21.31
N ASP A 245 46.75 8.17 21.84
CA ASP A 245 47.12 8.09 23.24
C ASP A 245 46.54 9.32 23.95
N ILE A 246 45.80 9.13 25.05
CA ILE A 246 45.13 10.26 25.71
C ILE A 246 46.14 11.19 26.39
N ASP A 247 47.29 10.65 26.77
CA ASP A 247 48.38 11.39 27.43
C ASP A 247 48.99 12.44 26.48
N ASP A 248 48.89 12.24 25.15
CA ASP A 248 49.31 13.22 24.13
C ASP A 248 48.39 14.46 24.05
N TYR A 249 47.26 14.43 24.76
CA TYR A 249 46.22 15.47 24.79
C TYR A 249 46.01 16.08 26.18
N ASP A 250 47.02 16.02 27.06
CA ASP A 250 46.93 16.49 28.45
C ASP A 250 45.71 15.90 29.19
N ASP A 251 45.44 14.61 28.96
CA ASP A 251 44.30 13.84 29.48
C ASP A 251 42.92 14.34 29.04
N SER A 252 42.85 15.30 28.12
CA SER A 252 41.60 15.92 27.68
C SER A 252 40.86 15.05 26.66
N LEU A 253 39.76 14.46 27.13
CA LEU A 253 38.73 13.83 26.28
C LEU A 253 38.30 14.76 25.15
N VAL A 254 38.07 16.05 25.45
CA VAL A 254 37.57 17.01 24.47
C VAL A 254 38.61 17.24 23.38
N ALA A 255 39.87 17.48 23.75
CA ALA A 255 40.94 17.74 22.79
C ALA A 255 41.20 16.52 21.90
N ALA A 256 41.19 15.31 22.47
CA ALA A 256 41.35 14.07 21.72
C ALA A 256 40.19 13.86 20.73
N ALA A 257 38.94 14.04 21.17
CA ALA A 257 37.76 13.91 20.31
C ALA A 257 37.73 14.96 19.18
N ALA A 258 38.10 16.21 19.49
CA ALA A 258 38.19 17.28 18.50
C ALA A 258 39.24 16.99 17.42
N SER A 259 40.32 16.27 17.76
CA SER A 259 41.44 16.04 16.84
C SER A 259 41.11 15.23 15.58
N PHE A 260 40.07 14.40 15.63
CA PHE A 260 39.58 13.63 14.48
C PHE A 260 38.25 14.17 13.92
N GLY A 261 37.78 15.32 14.41
CA GLY A 261 36.57 15.98 13.90
C GLY A 261 35.25 15.42 14.44
N ALA A 262 35.23 14.88 15.67
CA ALA A 262 33.97 14.53 16.32
C ALA A 262 33.05 15.75 16.45
N ALA A 263 31.75 15.54 16.25
CA ALA A 263 30.71 16.55 16.43
C ALA A 263 30.25 16.66 17.90
N ALA A 264 30.41 15.60 18.68
CA ALA A 264 30.04 15.55 20.08
C ALA A 264 30.89 14.55 20.88
N ILE A 265 30.92 14.74 22.20
CA ILE A 265 31.36 13.71 23.16
C ILE A 265 30.14 13.15 23.90
N SER A 266 30.18 11.85 24.19
CA SER A 266 29.14 11.16 24.95
C SER A 266 29.77 10.38 26.12
N PRO A 267 30.09 11.07 27.24
CA PRO A 267 30.67 10.43 28.41
C PRO A 267 29.61 9.79 29.32
N VAL A 268 29.99 8.77 30.08
CA VAL A 268 29.20 8.30 31.24
C VAL A 268 28.89 9.47 32.20
N HIS A 269 27.68 9.54 32.76
CA HIS A 269 27.32 10.70 33.61
C HIS A 269 28.09 10.76 34.95
N GLY A 270 28.42 9.60 35.53
CA GLY A 270 29.13 9.52 36.81
C GLY A 270 29.38 8.08 37.28
N PHE A 271 29.88 7.95 38.51
CA PHE A 271 30.29 6.68 39.11
C PHE A 271 29.63 6.47 40.49
N PRO A 272 29.11 5.28 40.80
CA PRO A 272 28.94 4.15 39.89
C PRO A 272 28.00 4.51 38.73
N GLN A 273 28.13 3.80 37.59
CA GLN A 273 27.45 4.13 36.33
C GLN A 273 25.92 4.10 36.45
N ASP A 274 25.37 3.29 37.35
CA ASP A 274 23.93 3.17 37.65
C ASP A 274 23.49 4.03 38.85
N GLY A 275 24.40 4.84 39.40
CA GLY A 275 24.13 5.70 40.55
C GLY A 275 23.43 7.00 40.17
N THR A 276 22.89 7.69 41.17
CA THR A 276 22.18 8.96 41.02
C THR A 276 22.83 10.06 41.84
N VAL A 277 22.55 11.33 41.50
CA VAL A 277 23.07 12.48 42.28
C VAL A 277 22.65 12.49 43.75
N ASN A 278 21.64 11.70 44.13
CA ASN A 278 21.18 11.57 45.49
C ASN A 278 21.91 10.46 46.28
N ASP A 279 22.68 9.62 45.60
CA ASP A 279 23.39 8.53 46.26
C ASP A 279 24.63 9.05 47.00
N PRO A 280 24.85 8.68 48.27
CA PRO A 280 25.96 9.19 49.09
C PRO A 280 27.37 8.94 48.53
N GLY A 281 27.52 8.03 47.56
CA GLY A 281 28.79 7.68 46.93
C GLY A 281 28.92 8.13 45.47
N TYR A 282 27.93 8.83 44.92
CA TYR A 282 27.94 9.22 43.52
C TYR A 282 28.99 10.30 43.23
N GLN A 283 29.82 10.05 42.22
CA GLN A 283 30.85 10.96 41.73
C GLN A 283 30.50 11.38 40.30
N PRO A 284 30.12 12.65 40.05
CA PRO A 284 29.85 13.11 38.69
C PRO A 284 31.13 13.07 37.86
N TYR A 285 31.06 12.46 36.68
CA TYR A 285 32.14 12.49 35.70
C TYR A 285 31.99 13.70 34.78
N VAL A 286 30.75 14.03 34.42
CA VAL A 286 30.43 15.24 33.65
C VAL A 286 30.47 16.46 34.56
N THR A 287 31.34 17.41 34.22
CA THR A 287 31.52 18.67 34.94
C THR A 287 31.20 19.87 34.05
N THR A 288 30.89 21.03 34.66
CA THR A 288 30.70 22.28 33.91
C THR A 288 31.95 22.65 33.12
N ALA A 289 33.14 22.41 33.68
CA ALA A 289 34.41 22.66 32.98
C ALA A 289 34.55 21.81 31.71
N MET A 290 34.18 20.53 31.76
CA MET A 290 34.19 19.65 30.58
C MET A 290 33.18 20.13 29.52
N VAL A 291 31.99 20.59 29.94
CA VAL A 291 30.99 21.14 29.02
C VAL A 291 31.48 22.44 28.38
N ASP A 292 32.02 23.36 29.17
CA ASP A 292 32.57 24.63 28.69
C ASP A 292 33.73 24.39 27.70
N GLU A 293 34.60 23.43 28.00
CA GLU A 293 35.71 23.02 27.12
C GLU A 293 35.19 22.44 25.80
N ALA A 294 34.22 21.51 25.86
CA ALA A 294 33.59 20.93 24.68
C ALA A 294 32.95 22.01 23.80
N HIS A 295 32.17 22.91 24.40
CA HIS A 295 31.53 24.02 23.69
C HIS A 295 32.54 24.99 23.09
N ALA A 296 33.66 25.26 23.77
CA ALA A 296 34.74 26.09 23.24
C ALA A 296 35.44 25.44 22.04
N ALA A 297 35.51 24.10 22.01
CA ALA A 297 36.00 23.32 20.89
C ALA A 297 34.95 23.10 19.77
N GLY A 298 33.69 23.49 19.99
CA GLY A 298 32.59 23.33 19.04
C GLY A 298 31.89 21.96 19.08
N LEU A 299 32.14 21.17 20.13
CA LEU A 299 31.54 19.85 20.35
C LEU A 299 30.29 19.97 21.23
N ALA A 300 29.26 19.18 20.93
CA ALA A 300 28.14 18.98 21.85
C ALA A 300 28.48 17.96 22.95
N VAL A 301 27.73 17.97 24.06
CA VAL A 301 27.88 16.99 25.16
C VAL A 301 26.55 16.28 25.42
N VAL A 302 26.54 14.96 25.24
CA VAL A 302 25.33 14.13 25.39
C VAL A 302 25.65 12.90 26.27
N PRO A 303 25.57 12.99 27.61
CA PRO A 303 25.92 11.87 28.47
C PRO A 303 24.84 10.80 28.58
N TRP A 304 25.26 9.62 29.05
CA TRP A 304 24.46 8.39 29.14
C TRP A 304 24.78 7.59 30.42
N THR A 305 23.94 6.65 30.87
CA THR A 305 22.49 6.58 30.62
C THR A 305 21.79 7.15 31.86
N VAL A 306 20.96 8.19 31.68
CA VAL A 306 20.48 9.02 32.80
C VAL A 306 18.99 8.80 33.02
N ASP A 307 18.61 8.18 34.14
CA ASP A 307 17.26 7.61 34.28
C ASP A 307 16.36 8.24 35.35
N ASP A 308 16.93 9.05 36.25
CA ASP A 308 16.19 9.77 37.28
C ASP A 308 16.18 11.29 37.03
N LYS A 309 15.02 11.92 37.29
CA LYS A 309 14.84 13.37 37.10
C LYS A 309 15.88 14.23 37.84
N PRO A 310 16.26 13.94 39.11
CA PRO A 310 17.33 14.70 39.79
C PRO A 310 18.66 14.70 39.04
N THR A 311 19.13 13.55 38.56
CA THR A 311 20.38 13.47 37.77
C THR A 311 20.23 14.16 36.42
N MET A 312 19.10 13.96 35.72
CA MET A 312 18.79 14.67 34.47
C MET A 312 18.87 16.19 34.68
N ALA A 313 18.19 16.70 35.70
CA ALA A 313 18.17 18.12 36.07
C ALA A 313 19.58 18.65 36.36
N ALA A 314 20.37 17.92 37.15
CA ALA A 314 21.73 18.31 37.50
C ALA A 314 22.68 18.40 36.30
N LEU A 315 22.51 17.52 35.29
CA LEU A 315 23.29 17.57 34.05
C LEU A 315 22.81 18.70 33.13
N MET A 316 21.50 18.89 33.00
CA MET A 316 20.93 20.05 32.29
C MET A 316 21.44 21.37 32.87
N ASP A 317 21.55 21.48 34.20
CA ASP A 317 22.08 22.66 34.89
C ASP A 317 23.57 22.89 34.63
N LYS A 318 24.32 21.85 34.22
CA LYS A 318 25.72 21.97 33.77
C LYS A 318 25.85 22.43 32.31
N GLY A 319 24.75 22.47 31.56
CA GLY A 319 24.73 22.96 30.18
C GLY A 319 24.94 21.88 29.11
N VAL A 320 24.74 20.59 29.41
CA VAL A 320 24.78 19.53 28.38
C VAL A 320 23.74 19.80 27.29
N ASP A 321 24.00 19.34 26.07
CA ASP A 321 23.13 19.62 24.91
C ASP A 321 22.02 18.57 24.72
N GLY A 322 22.18 17.39 25.32
CA GLY A 322 21.21 16.30 25.30
C GLY A 322 21.46 15.27 26.39
N LEU A 323 20.60 14.26 26.47
CA LEU A 323 20.76 13.10 27.36
C LEU A 323 20.25 11.84 26.66
N ILE A 324 20.97 10.73 26.88
CA ILE A 324 20.53 9.37 26.53
C ILE A 324 19.91 8.75 27.79
N THR A 325 18.66 8.25 27.68
CA THR A 325 17.88 7.75 28.82
C THR A 325 17.04 6.53 28.47
N ASP A 326 16.90 5.60 29.42
CA ASP A 326 15.95 4.49 29.34
C ASP A 326 14.50 4.94 29.52
N TYR A 327 14.30 6.12 30.10
CA TYR A 327 13.00 6.68 30.45
C TYR A 327 12.76 8.02 29.73
N PRO A 328 12.58 7.99 28.39
CA PRO A 328 12.38 9.20 27.59
C PRO A 328 11.12 9.96 27.99
N ASP A 329 10.13 9.30 28.60
CA ASP A 329 8.92 9.93 29.15
C ASP A 329 9.25 10.87 30.31
N ARG A 330 10.14 10.45 31.22
CA ARG A 330 10.58 11.27 32.37
C ARG A 330 11.37 12.48 31.94
N LEU A 331 12.28 12.31 30.98
CA LEU A 331 13.06 13.43 30.46
C LEU A 331 12.16 14.41 29.70
N ARG A 332 11.20 13.90 28.92
CA ARG A 332 10.22 14.73 28.21
C ARG A 332 9.35 15.53 29.19
N GLU A 333 8.92 14.91 30.29
CA GLU A 333 8.19 15.58 31.37
C GLU A 333 9.05 16.68 32.02
N LEU A 334 10.31 16.39 32.35
CA LEU A 334 11.24 17.38 32.92
C LEU A 334 11.52 18.54 31.95
N MET A 335 11.66 18.26 30.65
CA MET A 335 11.78 19.30 29.63
C MET A 335 10.55 20.21 29.63
N ALA A 336 9.34 19.64 29.74
CA ALA A 336 8.09 20.40 29.83
C ALA A 336 8.03 21.26 31.11
N GLU A 337 8.40 20.70 32.26
CA GLU A 337 8.49 21.39 33.55
C GLU A 337 9.46 22.59 33.49
N ARG A 338 10.55 22.45 32.71
CA ARG A 338 11.56 23.49 32.48
C ARG A 338 11.21 24.46 31.35
N GLY A 339 10.03 24.33 30.74
CA GLY A 339 9.57 25.20 29.66
C GLY A 339 10.34 25.07 28.35
N LEU A 340 11.05 23.96 28.14
CA LEU A 340 11.76 23.68 26.89
C LEU A 340 10.79 23.24 25.80
N ARG A 341 11.14 23.54 24.54
CA ARG A 341 10.40 23.05 23.38
C ARG A 341 10.48 21.52 23.33
N LEU A 342 9.33 20.86 23.40
CA LEU A 342 9.24 19.42 23.30
C LEU A 342 9.45 18.95 21.85
N PRO A 343 10.16 17.82 21.64
CA PRO A 343 10.25 17.19 20.33
C PRO A 343 8.87 16.78 19.80
N ARG A 344 8.76 16.71 18.47
CA ARG A 344 7.52 16.32 17.80
C ARG A 344 7.22 14.85 18.07
N ALA A 345 6.02 14.56 18.53
CA ALA A 345 5.44 13.23 18.48
C ALA A 345 5.01 12.90 17.04
N TYR A 346 5.27 11.67 16.61
CA TYR A 346 4.84 11.18 15.31
C TYR A 346 3.63 10.29 15.50
N ASP A 347 2.60 10.51 14.70
CA ASP A 347 1.47 9.59 14.70
C ASP A 347 1.98 8.20 14.29
N ALA A 348 1.50 7.16 14.97
CA ALA A 348 1.59 5.80 14.45
C ALA A 348 1.20 5.85 12.97
N PRO A 349 1.90 5.15 12.06
CA PRO A 349 1.55 5.13 10.66
C PRO A 349 0.07 4.76 10.66
N ARG A 350 -0.77 5.60 10.02
CA ARG A 350 -2.16 5.20 9.80
C ARG A 350 -2.04 3.81 9.25
N ARG A 351 -2.71 2.82 9.87
CA ARG A 351 -2.97 1.55 9.23
C ARG A 351 -3.78 1.90 7.99
N THR A 352 -3.08 2.31 6.93
CA THR A 352 -3.61 2.35 5.60
C THR A 352 -3.94 0.89 5.40
N SER A 353 -5.23 0.55 5.46
CA SER A 353 -5.69 -0.67 4.85
C SER A 353 -5.25 -0.54 3.41
N VAL A 354 -4.06 -1.06 3.10
CA VAL A 354 -3.59 -1.18 1.73
C VAL A 354 -4.73 -1.93 1.07
N GLN A 355 -5.42 -1.24 0.16
CA GLN A 355 -6.58 -1.84 -0.47
C GLN A 355 -6.06 -2.93 -1.39
N PRO A 356 -6.42 -4.20 -1.13
CA PRO A 356 -5.98 -5.31 -1.95
C PRO A 356 -6.44 -5.09 -3.39
N LEU A 357 -5.61 -5.53 -4.32
CA LEU A 357 -5.85 -5.51 -5.76
C LEU A 357 -5.95 -6.98 -6.19
N PRO A 358 -7.17 -7.57 -6.18
CA PRO A 358 -7.36 -9.02 -6.43
C PRO A 358 -6.78 -9.51 -7.76
N GLN A 359 -6.65 -8.62 -8.74
CA GLN A 359 -6.11 -8.91 -10.07
C GLN A 359 -4.60 -8.69 -10.19
N ALA A 360 -3.91 -8.19 -9.17
CA ALA A 360 -2.50 -7.82 -9.29
C ALA A 360 -1.57 -8.99 -8.93
N HIS A 361 -0.63 -9.30 -9.84
CA HIS A 361 0.40 -10.32 -9.63
C HIS A 361 1.80 -9.75 -9.91
N ALA A 362 2.65 -9.78 -8.89
CA ALA A 362 4.03 -9.31 -8.95
C ALA A 362 4.88 -10.43 -9.55
N HIS A 363 5.31 -10.20 -10.78
CA HIS A 363 6.22 -11.10 -11.49
C HIS A 363 7.66 -10.77 -11.10
N ASN A 364 8.52 -11.79 -11.10
CA ASN A 364 9.92 -11.65 -10.67
C ASN A 364 10.07 -10.86 -9.36
N ASP A 365 9.18 -11.08 -8.38
CA ASP A 365 9.08 -10.23 -7.18
C ASP A 365 10.40 -10.20 -6.38
N TYR A 366 11.21 -11.24 -6.52
CA TYR A 366 12.53 -11.38 -5.94
C TYR A 366 13.60 -10.44 -6.52
N GLU A 367 13.34 -9.76 -7.63
CA GLU A 367 14.22 -8.74 -8.22
C GLU A 367 13.97 -7.34 -7.65
N HIS A 368 12.88 -7.15 -6.88
CA HIS A 368 12.59 -5.87 -6.23
C HIS A 368 13.49 -5.62 -5.01
N GLY A 369 13.61 -4.33 -4.63
CA GLY A 369 14.48 -3.89 -3.54
C GLY A 369 14.11 -4.52 -2.19
N ARG A 370 12.82 -4.69 -1.93
CA ARG A 370 12.31 -5.48 -0.78
C ARG A 370 11.28 -6.50 -1.27
N PRO A 371 11.72 -7.72 -1.64
CA PRO A 371 10.83 -8.80 -2.06
C PRO A 371 9.68 -8.98 -1.08
N LEU A 372 8.51 -9.32 -1.59
CA LEU A 372 7.21 -9.43 -0.94
C LEU A 372 6.67 -8.12 -0.35
N HIS A 373 7.49 -7.36 0.37
CA HIS A 373 7.11 -6.15 1.07
C HIS A 373 6.67 -5.04 0.11
N ASP A 374 7.38 -4.85 -1.01
CA ASP A 374 7.02 -3.85 -2.00
C ASP A 374 5.68 -4.20 -2.66
N ALA A 375 5.47 -5.44 -3.12
CA ALA A 375 4.18 -5.91 -3.65
C ALA A 375 3.02 -5.77 -2.65
N LEU A 376 3.23 -6.16 -1.39
CA LEU A 376 2.23 -6.00 -0.34
C LEU A 376 1.90 -4.53 -0.03
N SER A 377 2.85 -3.62 -0.22
CA SER A 377 2.64 -2.18 -0.02
C SER A 377 1.79 -1.56 -1.13
N HIS A 378 1.88 -2.10 -2.35
CA HIS A 378 1.04 -1.73 -3.51
C HIS A 378 -0.33 -2.44 -3.51
N GLY A 379 -0.54 -3.41 -2.62
CA GLY A 379 -1.82 -4.12 -2.46
C GLY A 379 -1.95 -5.38 -3.29
N PHE A 380 -0.86 -5.90 -3.84
CA PHE A 380 -0.87 -7.10 -4.66
C PHE A 380 -1.34 -8.32 -3.86
N THR A 381 -2.16 -9.16 -4.48
CA THR A 381 -2.68 -10.39 -3.86
C THR A 381 -1.97 -11.65 -4.34
N SER A 382 -0.94 -11.49 -5.16
CA SER A 382 -0.19 -12.58 -5.77
C SER A 382 1.24 -12.17 -6.07
N VAL A 383 2.21 -13.05 -5.79
CA VAL A 383 3.65 -12.84 -6.07
C VAL A 383 4.26 -14.11 -6.66
N GLU A 384 5.36 -13.98 -7.40
CA GLU A 384 6.15 -15.08 -7.98
C GLU A 384 7.55 -15.17 -7.38
N ALA A 385 7.99 -16.38 -7.03
CA ALA A 385 9.34 -16.70 -6.58
C ALA A 385 9.96 -17.81 -7.43
N ASP A 386 11.11 -17.53 -8.04
CA ASP A 386 11.90 -18.49 -8.82
C ASP A 386 12.82 -19.30 -7.89
N VAL A 387 12.63 -20.62 -7.81
CA VAL A 387 13.28 -21.46 -6.81
C VAL A 387 14.22 -22.51 -7.41
N TRP A 388 15.44 -22.53 -6.86
CA TRP A 388 16.47 -23.52 -7.11
C TRP A 388 16.73 -24.35 -5.86
N LEU A 389 16.75 -25.69 -5.99
CA LEU A 389 17.24 -26.57 -4.93
C LEU A 389 18.76 -26.67 -5.06
N VAL A 390 19.49 -26.13 -4.08
CA VAL A 390 20.96 -26.15 -4.03
C VAL A 390 21.37 -26.64 -2.65
N ASP A 391 22.11 -27.76 -2.61
CA ASP A 391 22.61 -28.37 -1.36
C ASP A 391 21.55 -28.63 -0.27
N GLY A 392 20.27 -28.79 -0.67
CA GLY A 392 19.14 -29.03 0.24
C GLY A 392 18.32 -27.77 0.57
N GLU A 393 18.82 -26.59 0.22
CA GLU A 393 18.19 -25.29 0.46
C GLU A 393 17.37 -24.82 -0.77
N LEU A 394 16.26 -24.12 -0.53
CA LEU A 394 15.44 -23.48 -1.57
C LEU A 394 15.86 -22.03 -1.78
N LEU A 395 16.85 -21.82 -2.67
CA LEU A 395 17.39 -20.50 -2.99
C LEU A 395 16.55 -19.81 -4.06
N VAL A 396 16.37 -18.48 -3.91
CA VAL A 396 15.55 -17.66 -4.80
C VAL A 396 16.42 -16.85 -5.75
N ALA A 397 16.35 -17.16 -7.04
CA ALA A 397 17.03 -16.41 -8.11
C ALA A 397 16.47 -16.79 -9.48
N HIS A 398 16.61 -15.88 -10.46
CA HIS A 398 16.22 -16.16 -11.84
C HIS A 398 17.10 -17.25 -12.46
N ASP A 399 18.41 -17.01 -12.47
CA ASP A 399 19.42 -17.93 -13.00
C ASP A 399 20.21 -18.60 -11.86
N LEU A 400 20.63 -19.85 -12.08
CA LEU A 400 21.43 -20.60 -11.11
C LEU A 400 22.76 -19.89 -10.77
N ALA A 401 23.29 -19.06 -11.66
CA ALA A 401 24.53 -18.32 -11.44
C ALA A 401 24.38 -17.19 -10.41
N ASP A 402 23.16 -16.72 -10.19
CA ASP A 402 22.83 -15.59 -9.33
C ASP A 402 22.26 -16.01 -7.97
N VAL A 403 22.28 -17.31 -7.65
CA VAL A 403 21.86 -17.82 -6.35
C VAL A 403 22.75 -17.26 -5.24
N ASP A 404 22.10 -16.71 -4.22
CA ASP A 404 22.73 -16.21 -3.00
C ASP A 404 22.27 -17.08 -1.83
N PRO A 405 23.17 -17.74 -1.08
CA PRO A 405 22.81 -18.56 0.07
C PRO A 405 22.00 -17.83 1.15
N SER A 406 22.05 -16.50 1.22
CA SER A 406 21.25 -15.70 2.17
C SER A 406 19.80 -15.47 1.72
N ARG A 407 19.49 -15.74 0.44
CA ARG A 407 18.19 -15.46 -0.20
C ARG A 407 17.41 -16.75 -0.40
N THR A 408 16.69 -17.19 0.63
CA THR A 408 15.88 -18.40 0.61
C THR A 408 14.40 -18.10 0.41
N LEU A 409 13.62 -19.12 0.01
CA LEU A 409 12.16 -19.01 -0.07
C LEU A 409 11.57 -18.66 1.30
N GLU A 410 12.08 -19.28 2.37
CA GLU A 410 11.70 -18.99 3.74
C GLU A 410 11.95 -17.52 4.11
N SER A 411 13.18 -17.04 3.97
CA SER A 411 13.60 -15.73 4.48
C SER A 411 12.95 -14.57 3.74
N LEU A 412 12.73 -14.72 2.43
CA LEU A 412 12.13 -13.68 1.59
C LEU A 412 10.60 -13.70 1.59
N TYR A 413 9.96 -14.87 1.73
CA TYR A 413 8.51 -15.00 1.53
C TYR A 413 7.77 -15.60 2.72
N LEU A 414 8.14 -16.81 3.17
CA LEU A 414 7.32 -17.54 4.14
C LEU A 414 7.32 -16.90 5.53
N ASP A 415 8.51 -16.57 6.04
CA ASP A 415 8.68 -15.99 7.37
C ASP A 415 8.01 -14.59 7.45
N PRO A 416 8.22 -13.68 6.48
CA PRO A 416 7.53 -12.39 6.47
C PRO A 416 6.00 -12.50 6.27
N LEU A 417 5.51 -13.50 5.52
CA LEU A 417 4.07 -13.78 5.41
C LEU A 417 3.48 -14.26 6.74
N VAL A 418 4.16 -15.15 7.47
CA VAL A 418 3.73 -15.58 8.82
C VAL A 418 3.61 -14.38 9.74
N ASP A 419 4.65 -13.54 9.78
CA ASP A 419 4.65 -12.34 10.62
C ASP A 419 3.52 -11.39 10.23
N ARG A 420 3.28 -11.19 8.93
CA ARG A 420 2.17 -10.36 8.47
C ARG A 420 0.80 -10.92 8.82
N VAL A 421 0.56 -12.21 8.54
CA VAL A 421 -0.72 -12.88 8.85
C VAL A 421 -1.02 -12.79 10.35
N ARG A 422 0.01 -12.96 11.19
CA ARG A 422 -0.11 -12.75 12.64
C ARG A 422 -0.51 -11.32 13.00
N ARG A 423 0.13 -10.30 12.40
CA ARG A 423 -0.16 -8.87 12.67
C ARG A 423 -1.52 -8.42 12.15
N GLU A 424 -2.01 -9.02 11.07
CA GLU A 424 -3.27 -8.63 10.40
C GLU A 424 -4.48 -9.48 10.85
N GLY A 425 -4.30 -10.36 11.83
CA GLY A 425 -5.40 -11.09 12.47
C GLY A 425 -5.83 -12.36 11.74
N GLY A 426 -4.89 -13.06 11.11
CA GLY A 426 -5.11 -14.34 10.42
C GLY A 426 -5.33 -14.21 8.90
N GLN A 427 -5.13 -13.03 8.31
CA GLN A 427 -5.22 -12.78 6.87
C GLN A 427 -3.99 -11.99 6.41
N VAL A 428 -3.61 -12.06 5.13
CA VAL A 428 -2.53 -11.21 4.59
C VAL A 428 -2.97 -9.73 4.52
N TYR A 429 -4.25 -9.51 4.22
CA TYR A 429 -4.90 -8.21 4.29
C TYR A 429 -6.13 -8.32 5.19
N ARG A 430 -6.14 -7.54 6.27
CA ARG A 430 -7.25 -7.53 7.22
C ARG A 430 -8.55 -7.11 6.54
N GLY A 431 -9.60 -7.93 6.69
CA GLY A 431 -10.93 -7.67 6.13
C GLY A 431 -11.05 -7.96 4.63
N HIS A 432 -10.07 -8.68 4.07
CA HIS A 432 -10.12 -9.22 2.72
C HIS A 432 -10.30 -10.73 2.79
N ASP A 433 -11.39 -11.23 2.21
CA ASP A 433 -11.78 -12.64 2.34
C ASP A 433 -11.09 -13.56 1.32
N ASP A 434 -10.38 -13.00 0.33
CA ASP A 434 -9.63 -13.80 -0.65
C ASP A 434 -8.23 -14.20 -0.12
N VAL A 435 -7.74 -15.32 -0.64
CA VAL A 435 -6.44 -15.90 -0.28
C VAL A 435 -5.30 -15.24 -1.07
N PHE A 436 -4.17 -14.99 -0.41
CA PHE A 436 -2.98 -14.50 -1.08
C PHE A 436 -2.30 -15.66 -1.84
N GLN A 437 -1.92 -15.45 -3.10
CA GLN A 437 -1.27 -16.49 -3.91
C GLN A 437 0.26 -16.34 -3.89
N LEU A 438 0.96 -17.40 -3.49
CA LEU A 438 2.41 -17.53 -3.65
C LEU A 438 2.68 -18.49 -4.82
N LEU A 439 3.08 -17.95 -5.97
CA LEU A 439 3.46 -18.76 -7.13
C LEU A 439 4.94 -19.13 -7.01
N ILE A 440 5.23 -20.42 -6.91
CA ILE A 440 6.60 -20.94 -6.76
C ILE A 440 7.01 -21.56 -8.09
N ASP A 441 7.86 -20.88 -8.87
CA ASP A 441 8.35 -21.37 -10.15
C ASP A 441 9.62 -22.19 -9.97
N VAL A 442 9.51 -23.50 -10.19
CA VAL A 442 10.61 -24.44 -9.97
C VAL A 442 11.56 -24.41 -11.18
N LYS A 443 12.78 -23.91 -11.01
CA LYS A 443 13.80 -23.86 -12.07
C LYS A 443 14.68 -25.10 -12.17
N SER A 444 14.80 -25.82 -11.06
CA SER A 444 15.62 -27.03 -10.91
C SER A 444 14.80 -28.31 -11.15
N THR A 445 15.30 -29.48 -10.73
CA THR A 445 14.68 -30.79 -11.05
C THR A 445 13.33 -30.95 -10.35
N ALA A 446 12.24 -31.06 -11.13
CA ALA A 446 10.85 -31.03 -10.65
C ALA A 446 10.58 -31.83 -9.37
N GLY A 447 10.87 -33.13 -9.36
CA GLY A 447 10.51 -34.00 -8.23
C GLY A 447 11.27 -33.71 -6.94
N ALA A 448 12.59 -33.51 -7.02
CA ALA A 448 13.42 -33.25 -5.84
C ALA A 448 13.13 -31.87 -5.23
N THR A 449 13.03 -30.84 -6.08
CA THR A 449 12.74 -29.48 -5.64
C THR A 449 11.32 -29.35 -5.10
N TYR A 450 10.33 -30.00 -5.73
CA TYR A 450 8.97 -30.03 -5.19
C TYR A 450 8.90 -30.71 -3.81
N ALA A 451 9.66 -31.78 -3.60
CA ALA A 451 9.71 -32.44 -2.29
C ALA A 451 10.22 -31.48 -1.21
N ALA A 452 11.31 -30.75 -1.48
CA ALA A 452 11.83 -29.73 -0.56
C ALA A 452 10.81 -28.57 -0.34
N VAL A 453 10.19 -28.05 -1.40
CA VAL A 453 9.11 -27.04 -1.29
C VAL A 453 7.96 -27.55 -0.42
N HIS A 454 7.56 -28.81 -0.60
CA HIS A 454 6.48 -29.40 0.21
C HIS A 454 6.82 -29.42 1.70
N ASP A 455 8.05 -29.84 2.04
CA ASP A 455 8.51 -29.94 3.42
C ASP A 455 8.54 -28.56 4.08
N GLU A 456 9.08 -27.55 3.40
CA GLU A 456 9.15 -26.17 3.92
C GLU A 456 7.75 -25.55 4.10
N LEU A 457 6.83 -25.76 3.14
CA LEU A 457 5.43 -25.34 3.29
C LEU A 457 4.71 -26.07 4.44
N ALA A 458 5.11 -27.31 4.76
CA ALA A 458 4.53 -28.09 5.85
C ALA A 458 4.94 -27.55 7.23
N GLU A 459 6.14 -26.99 7.35
CA GLU A 459 6.61 -26.26 8.53
C GLU A 459 5.75 -25.01 8.76
N HIS A 460 5.38 -24.34 7.67
CA HIS A 460 4.54 -23.15 7.64
C HIS A 460 3.02 -23.42 7.55
N ARG A 461 2.57 -24.67 7.73
CA ARG A 461 1.17 -25.13 7.51
C ARG A 461 0.06 -24.35 8.22
N ARG A 462 0.38 -23.49 9.20
CA ARG A 462 -0.61 -22.72 9.97
C ARG A 462 -1.23 -21.56 9.19
N ILE A 463 -0.60 -21.16 8.09
CA ILE A 463 -1.09 -20.09 7.22
C ILE A 463 -1.37 -20.59 5.78
N MET A 464 -1.17 -21.88 5.53
CA MET A 464 -1.17 -22.46 4.17
C MET A 464 -2.46 -23.21 3.86
N THR A 465 -3.02 -22.94 2.68
CA THR A 465 -4.11 -23.73 2.09
C THR A 465 -3.69 -25.19 1.97
N THR A 466 -4.54 -26.08 2.48
CA THR A 466 -4.27 -27.52 2.50
C THR A 466 -5.19 -28.24 1.51
N PHE A 467 -4.64 -29.16 0.72
CA PHE A 467 -5.39 -30.02 -0.18
C PHE A 467 -5.28 -31.47 0.27
N SER A 468 -6.40 -32.15 0.51
CA SER A 468 -6.41 -33.55 0.94
C SER A 468 -7.67 -34.27 0.49
N ARG A 469 -7.51 -35.45 -0.14
CA ARG A 469 -8.62 -36.31 -0.60
C ARG A 469 -9.68 -35.58 -1.45
N GLY A 470 -9.24 -34.68 -2.34
CA GLY A 470 -10.12 -33.87 -3.19
C GLY A 470 -10.80 -32.70 -2.49
N ALA A 471 -10.59 -32.51 -1.18
CA ALA A 471 -11.04 -31.34 -0.45
C ALA A 471 -9.93 -30.28 -0.38
N VAL A 472 -10.32 -29.02 -0.52
CA VAL A 472 -9.46 -27.85 -0.31
C VAL A 472 -9.90 -27.17 0.97
N LYS A 473 -8.95 -26.90 1.86
CA LYS A 473 -9.14 -26.06 3.05
C LYS A 473 -8.32 -24.79 2.86
N PRO A 474 -8.94 -23.69 2.38
CA PRO A 474 -8.27 -22.40 2.24
C PRO A 474 -7.74 -21.88 3.58
N ASP A 475 -6.62 -21.18 3.52
CA ASP A 475 -6.04 -20.41 4.63
C ASP A 475 -5.43 -19.11 4.07
N ALA A 476 -4.70 -18.34 4.87
CA ALA A 476 -4.21 -17.01 4.49
C ALA A 476 -3.41 -16.97 3.17
N VAL A 477 -2.65 -18.05 2.86
CA VAL A 477 -1.79 -18.16 1.69
C VAL A 477 -2.08 -19.46 0.93
N THR A 478 -2.21 -19.38 -0.39
CA THR A 478 -2.27 -20.53 -1.30
C THR A 478 -1.02 -20.59 -2.14
N ALA A 479 -0.19 -21.60 -1.91
CA ALA A 479 0.96 -21.86 -2.78
C ALA A 479 0.52 -22.58 -4.06
N VAL A 480 1.11 -22.21 -5.20
CA VAL A 480 0.89 -22.87 -6.50
C VAL A 480 2.25 -23.14 -7.15
N ILE A 481 2.48 -24.37 -7.59
CA ILE A 481 3.75 -24.78 -8.21
C ILE A 481 3.70 -24.51 -9.72
N SER A 482 4.62 -23.67 -10.21
CA SER A 482 4.89 -23.41 -11.63
C SER A 482 6.27 -23.93 -12.07
N GLY A 483 6.72 -23.56 -13.28
CA GLY A 483 7.99 -24.02 -13.84
C GLY A 483 8.02 -25.54 -14.11
N ASN A 484 9.08 -26.19 -13.63
CA ASN A 484 9.28 -27.63 -13.67
C ASN A 484 8.38 -28.33 -12.63
N ARG A 485 7.18 -28.74 -13.06
CA ARG A 485 6.14 -29.31 -12.19
C ARG A 485 6.03 -30.82 -12.34
N ASP A 486 5.91 -31.56 -11.23
CA ASP A 486 5.66 -33.01 -11.21
C ASP A 486 4.25 -33.33 -10.67
N LEU A 487 3.25 -33.32 -11.55
CA LEU A 487 1.85 -33.58 -11.17
C LEU A 487 1.67 -34.96 -10.51
N THR A 488 2.43 -35.97 -10.93
CA THR A 488 2.31 -37.33 -10.40
C THR A 488 2.79 -37.37 -8.95
N ALA A 489 3.92 -36.71 -8.65
CA ALA A 489 4.40 -36.56 -7.28
C ALA A 489 3.38 -35.82 -6.40
N MET A 490 2.83 -34.69 -6.88
CA MET A 490 1.81 -33.92 -6.16
C MET A 490 0.54 -34.73 -5.85
N GLN A 491 0.04 -35.51 -6.82
CA GLN A 491 -1.16 -36.34 -6.65
C GLN A 491 -0.93 -37.57 -5.77
N SER A 492 0.31 -38.04 -5.63
CA SER A 492 0.65 -39.16 -4.75
C SER A 492 0.58 -38.78 -3.26
N GLN A 493 0.61 -37.49 -2.93
CA GLN A 493 0.57 -37.01 -1.55
C GLN A 493 -0.84 -37.11 -0.95
N ARG A 494 -0.94 -37.64 0.27
CA ARG A 494 -2.20 -37.70 1.02
C ARG A 494 -2.72 -36.30 1.41
N THR A 495 -1.78 -35.42 1.72
CA THR A 495 -2.00 -34.02 2.11
C THR A 495 -0.91 -33.22 1.42
N ARG A 496 -1.28 -32.19 0.67
CA ARG A 496 -0.35 -31.27 0.01
C ARG A 496 -0.67 -29.83 0.41
N TYR A 497 0.34 -28.97 0.37
CA TYR A 497 0.26 -27.55 0.74
C TYR A 497 0.36 -26.60 -0.46
N ALA A 498 0.39 -27.15 -1.67
CA ALA A 498 0.41 -26.39 -2.91
C ALA A 498 -0.47 -27.03 -3.99
N GLY A 499 -1.04 -26.20 -4.85
CA GLY A 499 -1.77 -26.61 -6.06
C GLY A 499 -0.90 -26.61 -7.31
N TYR A 500 -1.40 -27.21 -8.39
CA TYR A 500 -0.70 -27.27 -9.67
C TYR A 500 -1.08 -26.06 -10.57
N ASP A 501 -0.09 -25.35 -11.09
CA ASP A 501 -0.29 -24.39 -12.17
C ASP A 501 -0.35 -25.16 -13.51
N GLY A 502 -1.49 -25.19 -14.19
CA GLY A 502 -1.68 -25.85 -15.49
C GLY A 502 -1.33 -24.97 -16.69
N ARG A 503 -1.46 -25.52 -17.89
CA ARG A 503 -1.36 -24.82 -19.19
C ARG A 503 -2.71 -24.88 -19.91
N ILE A 504 -2.96 -24.02 -20.89
CA ILE A 504 -4.27 -23.96 -21.57
C ILE A 504 -4.62 -25.29 -22.26
N GLY A 505 -3.63 -26.09 -22.65
CA GLY A 505 -3.85 -27.46 -23.12
C GLY A 505 -4.54 -28.40 -22.11
N ASP A 506 -4.48 -28.08 -20.81
CA ASP A 506 -5.08 -28.84 -19.72
C ASP A 506 -6.56 -28.51 -19.50
N LEU A 507 -7.16 -27.56 -20.23
CA LEU A 507 -8.59 -27.26 -20.15
C LEU A 507 -9.47 -28.50 -20.39
N ALA A 508 -9.04 -29.39 -21.29
CA ALA A 508 -9.73 -30.62 -21.61
C ALA A 508 -9.33 -31.83 -20.74
N SER A 509 -8.47 -31.63 -19.72
CA SER A 509 -7.95 -32.72 -18.88
C SER A 509 -8.99 -33.32 -17.93
N GLY A 510 -10.03 -32.56 -17.57
CA GLY A 510 -11.03 -32.96 -16.58
C GLY A 510 -10.51 -33.02 -15.14
N LEU A 511 -9.33 -32.45 -14.87
CA LEU A 511 -8.80 -32.35 -13.51
C LEU A 511 -9.71 -31.45 -12.65
N PRO A 512 -9.90 -31.75 -11.35
CA PRO A 512 -10.64 -30.86 -10.48
C PRO A 512 -9.81 -29.62 -10.12
N ALA A 513 -10.45 -28.48 -9.87
CA ALA A 513 -9.78 -27.26 -9.40
C ALA A 513 -9.01 -27.45 -8.07
N SER A 514 -9.33 -28.51 -7.31
CA SER A 514 -8.52 -28.90 -6.16
C SER A 514 -7.11 -29.31 -6.54
N ASP A 515 -6.91 -29.95 -7.70
CA ASP A 515 -5.61 -30.33 -8.25
C ASP A 515 -4.97 -29.19 -9.03
N LEU A 516 -5.76 -28.53 -9.89
CA LEU A 516 -5.34 -27.47 -10.79
C LEU A 516 -6.09 -26.17 -10.45
N PRO A 517 -5.70 -25.41 -9.42
CA PRO A 517 -6.39 -24.18 -9.05
C PRO A 517 -6.09 -23.01 -9.99
N LEU A 518 -5.01 -23.07 -10.77
CA LEU A 518 -4.54 -22.00 -11.64
C LEU A 518 -4.15 -22.53 -13.02
N LEU A 519 -4.52 -21.81 -14.08
CA LEU A 519 -3.99 -21.95 -15.43
C LEU A 519 -3.12 -20.74 -15.76
N SER A 520 -1.88 -20.99 -16.19
CA SER A 520 -1.00 -19.94 -16.72
C SER A 520 -0.49 -20.31 -18.10
N ASP A 521 -0.36 -19.35 -19.01
CA ASP A 521 0.29 -19.62 -20.30
C ASP A 521 0.96 -18.37 -20.89
N ASN A 522 1.81 -18.59 -21.90
CA ASN A 522 2.57 -17.53 -22.55
C ASN A 522 1.67 -16.77 -23.53
N TRP A 523 1.49 -15.47 -23.28
CA TRP A 523 0.71 -14.58 -24.15
C TRP A 523 1.16 -14.62 -25.61
N THR A 524 2.46 -14.45 -25.87
CA THR A 524 3.03 -14.38 -27.23
C THR A 524 2.96 -15.69 -28.03
N LYS A 525 2.71 -16.83 -27.37
CA LYS A 525 2.47 -18.12 -28.06
C LYS A 525 1.03 -18.27 -28.53
N LEU A 526 0.11 -17.50 -27.97
CA LEU A 526 -1.33 -17.63 -28.20
C LEU A 526 -1.88 -16.49 -29.05
N PHE A 527 -1.35 -15.28 -28.82
CA PHE A 527 -1.83 -14.03 -29.40
C PHE A 527 -0.68 -13.33 -30.13
N THR A 528 -0.99 -12.75 -31.29
CA THR A 528 -0.05 -11.91 -32.02
C THR A 528 -0.17 -10.45 -31.64
N TRP A 529 -1.32 -10.04 -31.07
CA TRP A 529 -1.55 -8.67 -30.63
C TRP A 529 -0.71 -8.31 -29.40
N GLN A 530 -0.03 -7.17 -29.48
CA GLN A 530 0.88 -6.65 -28.44
C GLN A 530 0.38 -5.31 -27.87
N GLY A 531 -0.91 -5.02 -27.94
CA GLY A 531 -1.50 -3.77 -27.44
C GLY A 531 -1.49 -2.60 -28.42
N VAL A 532 -0.95 -2.76 -29.63
CA VAL A 532 -0.91 -1.69 -30.65
C VAL A 532 -2.08 -1.81 -31.61
N GLY A 533 -2.91 -0.77 -31.66
CA GLY A 533 -4.16 -0.77 -32.45
C GLY A 533 -5.23 -1.68 -31.84
N PRO A 534 -6.39 -1.83 -32.51
CA PRO A 534 -7.45 -2.71 -32.02
C PRO A 534 -7.00 -4.18 -32.02
N MET A 535 -7.33 -4.93 -30.96
CA MET A 535 -7.13 -6.38 -30.94
C MET A 535 -7.92 -7.04 -32.07
N PRO A 536 -7.32 -7.95 -32.87
CA PRO A 536 -8.06 -8.70 -33.88
C PRO A 536 -9.24 -9.45 -33.26
N GLU A 537 -10.43 -9.34 -33.86
CA GLU A 537 -11.68 -9.89 -33.29
C GLU A 537 -11.61 -11.40 -33.01
N ALA A 538 -10.91 -12.15 -33.86
CA ALA A 538 -10.69 -13.59 -33.67
C ALA A 538 -9.78 -13.89 -32.46
N GLU A 539 -8.80 -13.04 -32.18
CA GLU A 539 -7.94 -13.16 -31.00
C GLU A 539 -8.70 -12.75 -29.74
N ARG A 540 -9.50 -11.68 -29.80
CA ARG A 540 -10.41 -11.26 -28.72
C ARG A 540 -11.38 -12.38 -28.35
N THR A 541 -12.09 -12.93 -29.33
CA THR A 541 -13.01 -14.06 -29.11
C THR A 541 -12.29 -15.23 -28.46
N ARG A 542 -11.10 -15.58 -28.96
CA ARG A 542 -10.30 -16.68 -28.40
C ARG A 542 -9.88 -16.43 -26.95
N LEU A 543 -9.50 -15.21 -26.58
CA LEU A 543 -9.15 -14.87 -25.21
C LEU A 543 -10.35 -15.09 -24.28
N HIS A 544 -11.51 -14.54 -24.64
CA HIS A 544 -12.73 -14.67 -23.84
C HIS A 544 -13.17 -16.14 -23.74
N ASP A 545 -13.13 -16.90 -24.84
CA ASP A 545 -13.44 -18.34 -24.83
C ASP A 545 -12.53 -19.15 -23.90
N ILE A 546 -11.24 -18.81 -23.82
CA ILE A 546 -10.28 -19.46 -22.93
C ILE A 546 -10.61 -19.15 -21.47
N VAL A 547 -10.90 -17.89 -21.15
CA VAL A 547 -11.24 -17.46 -19.78
C VAL A 547 -12.55 -18.10 -19.33
N ASP A 548 -13.59 -18.06 -20.18
CA ASP A 548 -14.89 -18.67 -19.89
C ASP A 548 -14.78 -20.17 -19.64
N GLN A 549 -13.97 -20.88 -20.43
CA GLN A 549 -13.72 -22.32 -20.21
C GLN A 549 -12.95 -22.59 -18.93
N ALA A 550 -11.94 -21.78 -18.60
CA ALA A 550 -11.20 -21.90 -17.35
C ALA A 550 -12.12 -21.72 -16.14
N HIS A 551 -12.93 -20.66 -16.14
CA HIS A 551 -13.89 -20.36 -15.08
C HIS A 551 -15.00 -21.40 -14.98
N ALA A 552 -15.51 -21.90 -16.11
CA ALA A 552 -16.49 -23.00 -16.13
C ALA A 552 -15.93 -24.30 -15.53
N ALA A 553 -14.63 -24.55 -15.67
CA ALA A 553 -13.92 -25.65 -15.03
C ALA A 553 -13.51 -25.36 -13.56
N GLY A 554 -13.73 -24.14 -13.08
CA GLY A 554 -13.42 -23.70 -11.72
C GLY A 554 -11.95 -23.30 -11.51
N TYR A 555 -11.20 -23.09 -12.58
CA TYR A 555 -9.80 -22.66 -12.52
C TYR A 555 -9.69 -21.14 -12.54
N ARG A 556 -8.70 -20.58 -11.84
CA ARG A 556 -8.24 -19.21 -12.07
C ARG A 556 -7.33 -19.17 -13.30
N ILE A 557 -7.19 -18.02 -13.96
CA ILE A 557 -6.34 -17.87 -15.14
C ILE A 557 -5.43 -16.64 -15.10
N ARG A 558 -4.19 -16.78 -15.58
CA ARG A 558 -3.24 -15.68 -15.85
C ARG A 558 -2.45 -15.90 -17.13
N PHE A 559 -1.81 -14.84 -17.62
CA PHE A 559 -0.89 -14.89 -18.74
C PHE A 559 0.45 -14.25 -18.37
N TRP A 560 1.55 -14.87 -18.79
CA TRP A 560 2.90 -14.33 -18.66
C TRP A 560 3.48 -13.98 -20.03
N ALA A 561 4.59 -13.22 -20.05
CA ALA A 561 5.13 -12.59 -21.27
C ALA A 561 4.12 -11.67 -21.99
N THR A 562 3.27 -10.98 -21.23
CA THR A 562 2.47 -9.86 -21.73
C THR A 562 3.36 -8.64 -21.96
N PRO A 563 3.02 -7.71 -22.87
CA PRO A 563 3.70 -6.42 -22.94
C PRO A 563 3.66 -5.71 -21.59
N ASP A 564 4.83 -5.41 -21.02
CA ASP A 564 4.92 -4.83 -19.66
C ASP A 564 5.71 -3.50 -19.60
N THR A 565 6.32 -3.10 -20.72
CA THR A 565 6.92 -1.76 -20.83
C THR A 565 5.83 -0.68 -20.72
N ALA A 566 6.01 0.25 -19.79
CA ALA A 566 5.07 1.33 -19.55
C ALA A 566 4.71 2.11 -20.82
N GLY A 567 3.42 2.20 -21.10
CA GLY A 567 2.89 2.94 -22.25
C GLY A 567 1.53 2.42 -22.73
N PRO A 568 0.96 3.05 -23.77
CA PRO A 568 -0.41 2.77 -24.21
C PRO A 568 -0.67 1.32 -24.62
N ALA A 569 0.35 0.62 -25.12
CA ALA A 569 0.24 -0.77 -25.54
C ALA A 569 0.03 -1.72 -24.35
N ARG A 570 0.81 -1.56 -23.27
CA ARG A 570 0.62 -2.31 -22.03
C ARG A 570 -0.75 -2.04 -21.43
N ASP A 571 -1.13 -0.77 -21.30
CA ASP A 571 -2.41 -0.39 -20.72
C ASP A 571 -3.59 -0.94 -21.54
N ALA A 572 -3.45 -1.03 -22.88
CA ALA A 572 -4.43 -1.68 -23.74
C ALA A 572 -4.53 -3.20 -23.49
N VAL A 573 -3.40 -3.89 -23.28
CA VAL A 573 -3.41 -5.31 -22.91
C VAL A 573 -4.05 -5.51 -21.53
N TRP A 574 -3.66 -4.74 -20.51
CA TRP A 574 -4.28 -4.81 -19.19
C TRP A 574 -5.79 -4.53 -19.22
N SER A 575 -6.22 -3.57 -20.06
CA SER A 575 -7.65 -3.30 -20.27
C SER A 575 -8.35 -4.51 -20.86
N GLU A 576 -7.76 -5.17 -21.85
CA GLU A 576 -8.35 -6.35 -22.47
C GLU A 576 -8.35 -7.58 -21.53
N LEU A 577 -7.29 -7.78 -20.73
CA LEU A 577 -7.26 -8.83 -19.70
C LEU A 577 -8.36 -8.60 -18.65
N LEU A 578 -8.57 -7.35 -18.25
CA LEU A 578 -9.65 -6.96 -17.33
C LEU A 578 -11.03 -7.20 -17.95
N ASP A 579 -11.22 -6.79 -19.20
CA ASP A 579 -12.48 -6.98 -19.93
C ASP A 579 -12.81 -8.46 -20.14
N ALA A 580 -11.79 -9.30 -20.41
CA ALA A 580 -11.93 -10.75 -20.54
C ALA A 580 -12.13 -11.47 -19.21
N GLY A 581 -11.94 -10.81 -18.06
CA GLY A 581 -12.11 -11.41 -16.73
C GLY A 581 -10.91 -12.24 -16.26
N VAL A 582 -9.71 -11.98 -16.75
CA VAL A 582 -8.49 -12.68 -16.30
C VAL A 582 -8.25 -12.41 -14.80
N ASP A 583 -7.85 -13.44 -14.04
CA ASP A 583 -7.79 -13.38 -12.58
C ASP A 583 -6.57 -12.68 -12.02
N HIS A 584 -5.43 -12.73 -12.71
CA HIS A 584 -4.18 -12.08 -12.30
C HIS A 584 -3.41 -11.52 -13.51
N PHE A 585 -2.99 -10.26 -13.41
CA PHE A 585 -2.20 -9.56 -14.43
C PHE A 585 -0.74 -9.55 -14.00
N ASN A 586 0.10 -10.08 -14.86
CA ASN A 586 1.53 -10.18 -14.65
C ASN A 586 2.21 -8.83 -14.91
N THR A 587 3.04 -8.36 -13.97
CA THR A 587 3.87 -7.17 -14.16
C THR A 587 5.09 -7.16 -13.26
N ASP A 588 6.16 -6.51 -13.72
CA ASP A 588 7.31 -6.08 -12.92
C ASP A 588 7.15 -4.59 -12.49
N ASP A 589 6.20 -3.83 -13.05
CA ASP A 589 5.89 -2.44 -12.69
C ASP A 589 4.74 -2.36 -11.66
N LEU A 590 5.07 -2.64 -10.40
CA LEU A 590 4.11 -2.67 -9.29
C LEU A 590 3.28 -1.38 -9.18
N ALA A 591 3.95 -0.23 -9.24
CA ALA A 591 3.31 1.07 -9.13
C ALA A 591 2.41 1.38 -10.35
N GLY A 592 2.84 0.98 -11.55
CA GLY A 592 2.07 1.15 -12.77
C GLY A 592 0.76 0.37 -12.77
N LEU A 593 0.80 -0.91 -12.37
CA LEU A 593 -0.41 -1.73 -12.30
C LEU A 593 -1.34 -1.31 -11.16
N GLU A 594 -0.79 -0.89 -10.01
CA GLU A 594 -1.59 -0.28 -8.95
C GLU A 594 -2.34 0.94 -9.48
N ALA A 595 -1.63 1.88 -10.11
CA ALA A 595 -2.25 3.09 -10.64
C ALA A 595 -3.33 2.76 -11.68
N PHE A 596 -3.07 1.78 -12.56
CA PHE A 596 -4.03 1.31 -13.55
C PHE A 596 -5.30 0.75 -12.89
N LEU A 597 -5.16 -0.24 -11.99
CA LEU A 597 -6.30 -0.90 -11.34
C LEU A 597 -7.08 0.03 -10.42
N ARG A 598 -6.43 1.01 -9.78
CA ARG A 598 -7.10 2.02 -8.94
C ARG A 598 -7.79 3.11 -9.74
N ALA A 599 -7.30 3.42 -10.93
CA ALA A 599 -7.98 4.34 -11.85
C ALA A 599 -9.25 3.71 -12.44
N MET A 600 -9.36 2.38 -12.41
CA MET A 600 -10.56 1.66 -12.78
C MET A 600 -11.57 1.65 -11.62
N PRO A 601 -12.86 1.94 -11.86
CA PRO A 601 -13.87 1.91 -10.80
C PRO A 601 -13.94 0.54 -10.12
N VAL A 602 -13.66 0.52 -8.82
CA VAL A 602 -13.64 -0.68 -7.98
C VAL A 602 -14.97 -1.43 -8.09
N THR A 603 -14.94 -2.61 -8.71
CA THR A 603 -16.08 -3.52 -8.69
C THR A 603 -15.82 -4.70 -7.76
N SER A 604 -15.91 -4.51 -6.44
CA SER A 604 -16.16 -5.63 -5.51
C SER A 604 -16.45 -5.12 -4.10
N THR A 605 -17.71 -5.16 -3.70
CA THR A 605 -18.10 -5.49 -2.33
C THR A 605 -19.54 -5.99 -2.37
N ARG A 606 -19.75 -7.26 -2.01
CA ARG A 606 -21.09 -7.81 -1.76
C ARG A 606 -21.71 -7.06 -0.57
N LEU A 607 -22.47 -6.00 -0.82
CA LEU A 607 -23.33 -5.38 0.19
C LEU A 607 -24.63 -6.17 0.33
N GLY A 608 -24.94 -6.53 1.58
CA GLY A 608 -25.94 -7.52 1.95
C GLY A 608 -27.41 -7.10 1.82
N VAL A 609 -28.25 -8.06 2.18
CA VAL A 609 -29.73 -8.02 2.24
C VAL A 609 -30.29 -6.69 2.74
N GLY A 610 -31.24 -6.09 2.01
CA GLY A 610 -31.88 -4.82 2.38
C GLY A 610 -31.12 -3.55 1.93
N ALA A 611 -30.05 -3.71 1.14
CA ALA A 611 -29.30 -2.60 0.57
C ALA A 611 -30.21 -1.66 -0.27
N PRO A 612 -30.02 -0.33 -0.14
CA PRO A 612 -30.68 0.62 -1.02
C PRO A 612 -30.24 0.38 -2.47
N TYR A 613 -31.18 0.56 -3.40
CA TYR A 613 -30.92 0.53 -4.82
C TYR A 613 -31.64 1.68 -5.50
N THR A 614 -30.86 2.57 -6.11
CA THR A 614 -31.36 3.82 -6.70
C THR A 614 -31.20 3.79 -8.21
N MET A 615 -32.25 4.15 -8.93
CA MET A 615 -32.25 4.36 -10.38
C MET A 615 -32.45 5.85 -10.68
N LEU A 616 -31.60 6.43 -11.51
CA LEU A 616 -31.78 7.79 -12.03
C LEU A 616 -32.15 7.72 -13.52
N GLN A 617 -33.36 8.16 -13.85
CA GLN A 617 -33.84 8.24 -15.23
C GLN A 617 -33.63 9.65 -15.78
N MET A 618 -32.96 9.76 -16.93
CA MET A 618 -32.64 11.04 -17.56
C MET A 618 -32.88 10.99 -19.08
N ASN A 619 -33.64 11.95 -19.62
CA ASN A 619 -33.65 12.25 -21.06
C ASN A 619 -32.76 13.48 -21.31
N LEU A 620 -31.68 13.33 -22.08
CA LEU A 620 -30.71 14.41 -22.34
C LEU A 620 -31.01 15.19 -23.62
N CYS A 621 -31.85 14.65 -24.51
CA CYS A 621 -32.22 15.25 -25.79
C CYS A 621 -31.01 15.77 -26.60
N LEU A 622 -29.98 14.93 -26.82
CA LEU A 622 -28.70 15.32 -27.42
C LEU A 622 -28.59 15.07 -28.93
N SER A 623 -29.60 14.47 -29.58
CA SER A 623 -29.60 14.14 -31.03
C SER A 623 -29.31 15.36 -31.91
N GLY A 624 -29.77 16.54 -31.48
CA GLY A 624 -29.89 17.68 -32.38
C GLY A 624 -30.91 17.45 -33.51
N LEU A 625 -31.94 16.63 -33.30
CA LEU A 625 -33.10 16.53 -34.20
C LEU A 625 -34.39 16.54 -33.37
N ALA A 626 -35.55 16.46 -34.04
CA ALA A 626 -36.87 16.20 -33.45
C ALA A 626 -37.39 17.12 -32.32
N GLY A 627 -36.80 18.29 -32.08
CA GLY A 627 -37.30 19.25 -31.08
C GLY A 627 -36.36 19.48 -29.89
N CYS A 628 -35.27 18.72 -29.80
CA CYS A 628 -34.20 18.79 -28.79
C CYS A 628 -33.39 20.11 -28.71
N TYR A 629 -33.93 21.22 -29.18
CA TYR A 629 -33.23 22.50 -29.29
C TYR A 629 -33.80 23.62 -28.43
N GLY A 630 -34.95 23.40 -27.79
CA GLY A 630 -35.61 24.47 -27.04
C GLY A 630 -34.86 24.90 -25.78
N ARG A 631 -34.25 23.94 -25.08
CA ARG A 631 -33.51 24.15 -23.81
C ARG A 631 -32.16 23.44 -23.75
N THR A 632 -31.92 22.44 -24.61
CA THR A 632 -30.69 21.66 -24.55
C THR A 632 -29.46 22.49 -24.86
N ALA A 633 -28.51 22.53 -23.92
CA ALA A 633 -27.28 23.32 -24.07
C ALA A 633 -26.05 22.42 -23.90
N TYR A 634 -25.31 22.18 -24.99
CA TYR A 634 -24.04 21.46 -24.96
C TYR A 634 -22.86 22.43 -24.77
N PRO A 635 -21.82 22.10 -23.96
CA PRO A 635 -21.64 20.87 -23.18
C PRO A 635 -22.34 20.88 -21.80
N ALA A 636 -23.01 21.98 -21.44
CA ALA A 636 -23.56 22.18 -20.09
C ALA A 636 -24.50 21.06 -19.61
N VAL A 637 -25.26 20.43 -20.51
CA VAL A 637 -26.13 19.28 -20.20
C VAL A 637 -25.34 18.02 -19.83
N VAL A 638 -24.18 17.79 -20.45
CA VAL A 638 -23.29 16.67 -20.11
C VAL A 638 -22.65 16.93 -18.76
N ASP A 639 -22.22 18.17 -18.51
CA ASP A 639 -21.69 18.57 -17.20
C ASP A 639 -22.75 18.48 -16.09
N GLU A 640 -23.97 18.95 -16.33
CA GLU A 640 -25.10 18.82 -15.40
C GLU A 640 -25.43 17.35 -15.16
N ALA A 641 -25.38 16.49 -16.18
CA ALA A 641 -25.60 15.07 -16.02
C ALA A 641 -24.54 14.42 -15.13
N VAL A 642 -23.25 14.71 -15.35
CA VAL A 642 -22.15 14.21 -14.50
C VAL A 642 -22.33 14.65 -13.06
N VAL A 643 -22.56 15.94 -12.83
CA VAL A 643 -22.72 16.51 -11.48
C VAL A 643 -23.94 15.90 -10.80
N THR A 644 -25.06 15.75 -11.52
CA THR A 644 -26.27 15.17 -10.98
C THR A 644 -26.06 13.70 -10.62
N ILE A 645 -25.47 12.90 -11.50
CA ILE A 645 -25.18 11.48 -11.22
C ILE A 645 -24.31 11.33 -9.97
N GLN A 646 -23.26 12.16 -9.83
CA GLN A 646 -22.39 12.15 -8.66
C GLN A 646 -23.13 12.59 -7.38
N GLN A 647 -23.99 13.61 -7.45
CA GLN A 647 -24.74 14.11 -6.29
C GLN A 647 -25.87 13.16 -5.87
N GLN A 648 -26.54 12.55 -6.83
CA GLN A 648 -27.62 11.60 -6.58
C GLN A 648 -27.07 10.23 -6.16
N ASP A 649 -25.82 9.90 -6.50
CA ASP A 649 -25.16 8.67 -6.09
C ASP A 649 -26.01 7.43 -6.46
N ALA A 650 -26.60 7.41 -7.66
CA ALA A 650 -27.52 6.35 -8.07
C ALA A 650 -26.78 5.03 -8.37
N GLU A 651 -27.39 3.87 -8.11
CA GLU A 651 -26.75 2.58 -8.42
C GLU A 651 -26.77 2.28 -9.93
N ALA A 652 -27.84 2.75 -10.60
CA ALA A 652 -27.98 2.69 -12.05
C ALA A 652 -28.56 4.00 -12.61
N VAL A 653 -28.22 4.31 -13.85
CA VAL A 653 -28.73 5.45 -14.61
C VAL A 653 -29.25 4.96 -15.95
N SER A 654 -30.44 5.39 -16.33
CA SER A 654 -30.92 5.27 -17.70
C SER A 654 -30.78 6.63 -18.38
N LEU A 655 -30.18 6.61 -19.57
CA LEU A 655 -30.04 7.78 -20.42
C LEU A 655 -30.80 7.55 -21.73
N ASN A 656 -31.78 8.39 -21.99
CA ASN A 656 -32.47 8.46 -23.26
C ASN A 656 -31.99 9.63 -24.09
N GLU A 657 -32.12 9.45 -25.40
CA GLU A 657 -31.77 10.46 -26.40
C GLU A 657 -30.35 11.01 -26.21
N ALA A 658 -29.39 10.15 -26.00
CA ALA A 658 -28.01 10.53 -25.70
C ALA A 658 -27.06 10.21 -26.87
N CYS A 659 -25.89 10.84 -26.87
CA CYS A 659 -24.84 10.59 -27.85
C CYS A 659 -23.78 9.66 -27.26
N SER A 660 -23.35 8.63 -27.99
CA SER A 660 -22.45 7.60 -27.47
C SER A 660 -21.12 8.15 -26.92
N GLY A 661 -20.56 9.19 -27.54
CA GLY A 661 -19.36 9.86 -27.06
C GLY A 661 -19.60 10.63 -25.75
N ASP A 662 -20.75 11.33 -25.64
CA ASP A 662 -21.12 12.07 -24.44
C ASP A 662 -21.42 11.12 -23.27
N VAL A 663 -22.09 9.99 -23.55
CA VAL A 663 -22.35 8.95 -22.56
C VAL A 663 -21.05 8.27 -22.10
N ALA A 664 -20.11 7.99 -23.01
CA ALA A 664 -18.80 7.48 -22.64
C ALA A 664 -18.02 8.50 -21.78
N GLU A 665 -18.15 9.80 -22.06
CA GLU A 665 -17.59 10.84 -21.20
C GLU A 665 -18.25 10.86 -19.81
N ILE A 666 -19.58 10.77 -19.73
CA ILE A 666 -20.31 10.70 -18.46
C ILE A 666 -19.85 9.48 -17.67
N ALA A 667 -19.82 8.30 -18.28
CA ALA A 667 -19.37 7.05 -17.67
C ALA A 667 -17.95 7.20 -17.11
N ARG A 668 -17.00 7.72 -17.91
CA ARG A 668 -15.61 7.96 -17.50
C ARG A 668 -15.50 8.94 -16.34
N ARG A 669 -16.29 10.03 -16.33
CA ARG A 669 -16.23 11.07 -15.28
C ARG A 669 -16.96 10.67 -14.00
N THR A 670 -17.90 9.74 -14.08
CA THR A 670 -18.67 9.23 -12.93
C THR A 670 -18.12 7.92 -12.39
N GLY A 671 -17.31 7.20 -13.16
CA GLY A 671 -16.81 5.87 -12.82
C GLY A 671 -17.84 4.76 -13.05
N TYR A 672 -18.82 4.96 -13.92
CA TYR A 672 -19.88 3.97 -14.16
C TYR A 672 -19.52 3.11 -15.38
N GLN A 673 -20.00 1.88 -15.36
CA GLN A 673 -19.95 0.93 -16.47
C GLN A 673 -21.05 1.27 -17.47
N LEU A 674 -20.76 1.14 -18.76
CA LEU A 674 -21.61 1.62 -19.83
C LEU A 674 -22.07 0.48 -20.74
N ARG A 675 -23.38 0.44 -21.02
CA ARG A 675 -23.91 -0.14 -22.25
C ARG A 675 -24.72 0.86 -23.05
N PHE A 676 -24.50 0.87 -24.36
CA PHE A 676 -25.12 1.80 -25.30
C PHE A 676 -25.75 1.03 -26.45
N ALA A 677 -26.97 1.42 -26.84
CA ALA A 677 -27.67 0.89 -28.01
C ALA A 677 -27.90 2.03 -29.01
N PRO A 678 -27.25 2.00 -30.18
CA PRO A 678 -27.47 3.00 -31.21
C PRO A 678 -28.87 2.87 -31.80
N VAL A 679 -29.46 4.01 -32.13
CA VAL A 679 -30.76 4.10 -32.77
C VAL A 679 -30.58 4.28 -34.28
N ILE A 680 -31.38 3.54 -35.06
CA ILE A 680 -31.40 3.63 -36.51
C ILE A 680 -32.40 4.71 -36.93
N TYR A 681 -31.92 5.71 -37.66
CA TYR A 681 -32.72 6.80 -38.20
C TYR A 681 -32.68 6.80 -39.72
N ARG A 682 -33.85 6.62 -40.36
CA ARG A 682 -33.99 6.47 -41.82
C ARG A 682 -33.09 5.37 -42.42
N GLY A 683 -32.93 4.26 -41.68
CA GLY A 683 -32.18 3.09 -42.12
C GLY A 683 -30.66 3.15 -41.92
N ALA A 684 -30.14 4.16 -41.22
CA ALA A 684 -28.74 4.24 -40.81
C ALA A 684 -28.60 4.77 -39.37
N GLU A 685 -27.49 4.48 -38.69
CA GLU A 685 -27.20 5.11 -37.40
C GLU A 685 -27.16 6.63 -37.54
N LEU A 686 -27.74 7.35 -36.58
CA LEU A 686 -27.79 8.80 -36.58
C LEU A 686 -26.55 9.40 -35.89
N PRO A 687 -25.65 10.11 -36.60
CA PRO A 687 -24.55 10.81 -35.97
C PRO A 687 -25.05 11.99 -35.14
N CYS A 688 -24.38 12.28 -34.03
CA CYS A 688 -24.62 13.49 -33.26
C CYS A 688 -23.91 14.69 -33.93
N VAL A 689 -24.70 15.69 -34.35
CA VAL A 689 -24.25 16.70 -35.35
C VAL A 689 -23.89 18.08 -34.80
N LYS A 690 -24.02 18.35 -33.49
CA LYS A 690 -23.77 19.68 -32.90
C LYS A 690 -23.16 19.66 -31.49
N PRO A 691 -21.83 19.85 -31.32
CA PRO A 691 -20.82 19.74 -32.36
C PRO A 691 -20.76 18.32 -32.96
N GLU A 692 -20.17 18.19 -34.14
CA GLU A 692 -19.86 16.89 -34.76
C GLU A 692 -18.81 16.12 -33.94
N GLY A 693 -18.73 14.80 -34.14
CA GLY A 693 -17.73 13.95 -33.47
C GLY A 693 -18.12 13.42 -32.09
N ARG A 694 -19.37 13.63 -31.66
CA ARG A 694 -19.91 13.12 -30.37
C ARG A 694 -20.44 11.68 -30.44
N GLY A 695 -20.11 10.94 -31.49
CA GLY A 695 -20.58 9.58 -31.73
C GLY A 695 -21.98 9.51 -32.35
N VAL A 696 -22.73 8.47 -32.02
CA VAL A 696 -24.06 8.17 -32.58
C VAL A 696 -25.14 8.30 -31.53
N PHE A 697 -26.37 8.59 -31.97
CA PHE A 697 -27.54 8.79 -31.12
C PHE A 697 -28.14 7.46 -30.67
N GLY A 698 -28.61 7.40 -29.42
CA GLY A 698 -29.19 6.18 -28.88
C GLY A 698 -29.61 6.27 -27.41
N ASN A 699 -29.79 5.08 -26.82
CA ASN A 699 -30.12 4.89 -25.41
C ASN A 699 -28.96 4.22 -24.68
N ALA A 700 -28.84 4.47 -23.38
CA ALA A 700 -27.79 3.86 -22.57
C ALA A 700 -28.27 3.48 -21.18
N VAL A 701 -27.57 2.50 -20.62
CA VAL A 701 -27.63 2.16 -19.20
C VAL A 701 -26.22 2.32 -18.64
N LEU A 702 -26.13 3.05 -17.52
CA LEU A 702 -24.92 3.15 -16.71
C LEU A 702 -25.14 2.46 -15.38
N THR A 703 -24.14 1.73 -14.87
CA THR A 703 -24.21 1.09 -13.54
C THR A 703 -22.91 1.33 -12.77
N LYS A 704 -23.00 1.57 -11.46
CA LYS A 704 -21.79 1.60 -10.61
C LYS A 704 -21.08 0.25 -10.61
N GLU A 705 -21.87 -0.83 -10.64
CA GLU A 705 -21.37 -2.18 -10.67
C GLU A 705 -21.00 -2.64 -12.08
N ARG A 706 -20.08 -3.61 -12.19
CA ARG A 706 -19.72 -4.27 -13.44
C ARG A 706 -20.92 -4.96 -14.06
N ILE A 707 -21.09 -4.71 -15.35
CA ILE A 707 -22.09 -5.36 -16.19
C ILE A 707 -21.53 -6.72 -16.60
N VAL A 708 -22.26 -7.80 -16.30
CA VAL A 708 -21.86 -9.18 -16.67
C VAL A 708 -22.58 -9.68 -17.91
N SER A 709 -23.74 -9.13 -18.23
CA SER A 709 -24.49 -9.46 -19.44
C SER A 709 -25.40 -8.31 -19.83
N GLY A 710 -25.87 -8.30 -21.07
CA GLY A 710 -26.85 -7.31 -21.52
C GLY A 710 -27.42 -7.66 -22.87
N ARG A 711 -28.58 -7.09 -23.18
CA ARG A 711 -29.29 -7.28 -24.45
C ARG A 711 -29.91 -5.95 -24.87
N ASP A 712 -30.00 -5.73 -26.17
CA ASP A 712 -30.76 -4.63 -26.75
C ASP A 712 -31.45 -5.11 -28.03
N GLN A 713 -32.60 -4.52 -28.33
CA GLN A 713 -33.34 -4.86 -29.54
C GLN A 713 -34.26 -3.71 -29.95
N ALA A 714 -34.52 -3.61 -31.26
CA ALA A 714 -35.61 -2.80 -31.77
C ALA A 714 -36.96 -3.41 -31.42
N PHE A 715 -37.92 -2.54 -31.06
CA PHE A 715 -39.30 -2.97 -30.91
C PHE A 715 -39.86 -3.49 -32.24
N ALA A 716 -40.78 -4.44 -32.19
CA ALA A 716 -41.43 -4.98 -33.39
C ALA A 716 -42.32 -3.92 -34.06
N ALA A 717 -43.00 -3.11 -33.27
CA ALA A 717 -43.82 -2.00 -33.77
C ALA A 717 -42.99 -0.71 -33.87
N GLN A 718 -42.95 -0.13 -35.06
CA GLN A 718 -42.20 1.08 -35.37
C GLN A 718 -43.10 2.15 -35.99
N SER A 719 -42.78 3.42 -35.77
CA SER A 719 -43.46 4.54 -36.41
C SER A 719 -42.52 5.73 -36.58
N GLY A 720 -42.66 6.42 -37.70
CA GLY A 720 -41.81 7.56 -38.04
C GLY A 720 -40.46 7.14 -38.64
N VAL A 721 -39.47 7.99 -38.45
CA VAL A 721 -38.14 7.89 -39.07
C VAL A 721 -37.08 7.30 -38.14
N GLU A 722 -37.41 7.16 -36.86
CA GLU A 722 -36.53 6.64 -35.82
C GLU A 722 -36.99 5.23 -35.42
N GLU A 723 -36.07 4.27 -35.45
CA GLU A 723 -36.28 2.92 -34.94
C GLU A 723 -36.16 2.93 -33.41
N ARG A 724 -37.28 2.78 -32.71
CA ARG A 724 -37.32 2.72 -31.24
C ARG A 724 -36.77 1.38 -30.76
N ARG A 725 -35.95 1.44 -29.71
CA ARG A 725 -35.24 0.28 -29.15
C ARG A 725 -35.25 0.30 -27.63
N TRP A 726 -35.07 -0.87 -27.03
CA TRP A 726 -34.79 -1.04 -25.61
C TRP A 726 -33.38 -1.62 -25.41
N ILE A 727 -32.79 -1.37 -24.25
CA ILE A 727 -31.50 -1.90 -23.81
C ILE A 727 -31.58 -2.30 -22.34
N CYS A 728 -30.91 -3.40 -21.98
CA CYS A 728 -30.80 -3.87 -20.61
C CYS A 728 -29.36 -4.32 -20.31
N ALA A 729 -28.92 -4.11 -19.08
CA ALA A 729 -27.63 -4.53 -18.55
C ALA A 729 -27.83 -5.19 -17.18
N THR A 730 -27.30 -6.40 -17.01
CA THR A 730 -27.30 -7.14 -15.75
C THR A 730 -25.96 -6.98 -15.06
N THR A 731 -25.97 -6.57 -13.79
CA THR A 731 -24.76 -6.37 -13.00
C THR A 731 -24.27 -7.67 -12.35
N VAL A 732 -23.04 -7.65 -11.84
CA VAL A 732 -22.45 -8.72 -11.01
C VAL A 732 -23.31 -9.10 -9.80
N ARG A 733 -24.17 -8.21 -9.29
CA ARG A 733 -25.11 -8.48 -8.19
C ARG A 733 -26.39 -9.17 -8.67
N GLY A 734 -26.55 -9.38 -9.98
CA GLY A 734 -27.75 -9.96 -10.58
C GLY A 734 -28.93 -8.98 -10.65
N VAL A 735 -28.67 -7.67 -10.64
CA VAL A 735 -29.71 -6.67 -10.91
C VAL A 735 -29.67 -6.29 -12.39
N THR A 736 -30.81 -6.36 -13.07
CA THR A 736 -30.96 -5.92 -14.46
C THR A 736 -31.53 -4.51 -14.51
N ALA A 737 -30.73 -3.56 -14.99
CA ALA A 737 -31.15 -2.20 -15.28
C ALA A 737 -31.46 -2.04 -16.77
N CYS A 738 -32.64 -1.51 -17.10
CA CYS A 738 -33.11 -1.36 -18.47
C CYS A 738 -33.45 0.10 -18.80
N SER A 739 -33.35 0.44 -20.09
CA SER A 739 -33.75 1.72 -20.66
C SER A 739 -34.48 1.55 -21.98
N ALA A 740 -35.45 2.42 -22.25
CA ALA A 740 -36.07 2.56 -23.57
C ALA A 740 -36.62 3.96 -23.77
N HIS A 741 -36.77 4.35 -25.04
CA HIS A 741 -37.50 5.54 -25.44
C HIS A 741 -38.60 5.13 -26.43
N LEU A 742 -39.88 5.31 -26.05
CA LEU A 742 -41.03 4.85 -26.85
C LEU A 742 -41.48 5.92 -27.84
N SER A 743 -42.22 5.51 -28.87
CA SER A 743 -42.80 6.43 -29.84
C SER A 743 -43.69 7.48 -29.19
N THR A 744 -43.66 8.71 -29.72
CA THR A 744 -44.55 9.77 -29.28
C THR A 744 -46.01 9.43 -29.57
N ARG A 745 -46.96 10.14 -28.95
CA ARG A 745 -48.40 9.91 -29.17
C ARG A 745 -49.07 11.03 -29.98
N GLY A 746 -48.28 11.76 -30.79
CA GLY A 746 -48.75 12.93 -31.54
C GLY A 746 -49.53 12.62 -32.82
N THR A 747 -49.45 11.39 -33.33
CA THR A 747 -50.19 10.92 -34.52
C THR A 747 -50.84 9.57 -34.22
N VAL A 748 -51.87 9.19 -35.00
CA VAL A 748 -52.57 7.91 -34.84
C VAL A 748 -51.61 6.72 -34.98
N ASP A 749 -50.71 6.76 -35.97
CA ASP A 749 -49.74 5.69 -36.20
C ASP A 749 -48.69 5.60 -35.08
N ALA A 750 -48.23 6.76 -34.58
CA ALA A 750 -47.27 6.80 -33.48
C ALA A 750 -47.91 6.36 -32.15
N GLN A 751 -49.19 6.69 -31.94
CA GLN A 751 -49.97 6.19 -30.81
C GLN A 751 -50.14 4.66 -30.86
N ALA A 752 -50.52 4.10 -32.01
CA ALA A 752 -50.64 2.64 -32.17
C ALA A 752 -49.30 1.92 -31.96
N ALA A 753 -48.20 2.50 -32.48
CA ALA A 753 -46.86 1.97 -32.22
C ALA A 753 -46.49 2.03 -30.73
N ASN A 754 -46.76 3.16 -30.04
CA ASN A 754 -46.52 3.29 -28.60
C ASN A 754 -47.32 2.25 -27.79
N GLU A 755 -48.58 1.98 -28.16
CA GLU A 755 -49.41 0.96 -27.51
C GLU A 755 -48.81 -0.44 -27.68
N ALA A 756 -48.35 -0.80 -28.88
CA ALA A 756 -47.70 -2.07 -29.14
C ALA A 756 -46.33 -2.19 -28.45
N GLN A 757 -45.51 -1.14 -28.48
CA GLN A 757 -44.22 -1.08 -27.80
C GLN A 757 -44.36 -1.22 -26.28
N CYS A 758 -45.41 -0.62 -25.71
CA CYS A 758 -45.71 -0.74 -24.29
C CYS A 758 -46.01 -2.19 -23.89
N ALA A 759 -46.82 -2.91 -24.68
CA ALA A 759 -47.11 -4.32 -24.45
C ALA A 759 -45.88 -5.23 -24.65
N GLU A 760 -45.04 -4.93 -25.64
CA GLU A 760 -43.78 -5.62 -25.86
C GLU A 760 -42.80 -5.39 -24.71
N LEU A 761 -42.69 -4.15 -24.22
CA LEU A 761 -41.83 -3.80 -23.07
C LEU A 761 -42.21 -4.61 -21.82
N THR A 762 -43.51 -4.79 -21.54
CA THR A 762 -43.98 -5.67 -20.46
C THR A 762 -43.39 -7.08 -20.60
N THR A 763 -43.47 -7.66 -21.80
CA THR A 763 -42.93 -9.00 -22.09
C THR A 763 -41.40 -9.06 -21.95
N VAL A 764 -40.69 -8.02 -22.39
CA VAL A 764 -39.23 -7.92 -22.28
C VAL A 764 -38.80 -7.89 -20.81
N LEU A 765 -39.48 -7.11 -19.98
CA LEU A 765 -39.15 -6.95 -18.57
C LEU A 765 -39.44 -8.23 -17.76
N GLU A 766 -40.51 -8.96 -18.08
CA GLU A 766 -40.84 -10.25 -17.45
C GLU A 766 -39.89 -11.39 -17.84
N ALA A 767 -39.15 -11.25 -18.94
CA ALA A 767 -38.22 -12.26 -19.43
C ALA A 767 -36.88 -12.32 -18.66
N TYR A 768 -36.66 -11.42 -17.70
CA TYR A 768 -35.47 -11.42 -16.85
C TYR A 768 -35.78 -12.02 -15.48
N ASP A 769 -34.96 -12.99 -15.08
CA ASP A 769 -34.95 -13.52 -13.72
C ASP A 769 -34.23 -12.54 -12.77
N GLY A 770 -34.68 -12.44 -11.52
CA GLY A 770 -34.00 -11.65 -10.48
C GLY A 770 -34.60 -10.26 -10.26
N ALA A 771 -33.78 -9.31 -9.80
CA ALA A 771 -34.23 -7.94 -9.56
C ALA A 771 -34.11 -7.12 -10.84
N VAL A 772 -35.19 -6.46 -11.24
CA VAL A 772 -35.22 -5.71 -12.50
C VAL A 772 -35.75 -4.31 -12.25
N VAL A 773 -35.03 -3.31 -12.76
CA VAL A 773 -35.42 -1.91 -12.74
C VAL A 773 -35.36 -1.34 -14.15
N PHE A 774 -36.37 -0.59 -14.55
CA PHE A 774 -36.46 0.08 -15.85
C PHE A 774 -36.59 1.58 -15.62
N GLY A 775 -35.86 2.39 -16.38
CA GLY A 775 -36.11 3.83 -16.50
C GLY A 775 -36.28 4.22 -17.96
N GLY A 776 -37.23 5.07 -18.29
CA GLY A 776 -37.35 5.53 -19.67
C GLY A 776 -38.30 6.69 -19.87
N ASP A 777 -38.09 7.45 -20.96
CA ASP A 777 -39.13 8.29 -21.54
C ASP A 777 -40.09 7.40 -22.35
N VAL A 778 -41.28 7.19 -21.82
CA VAL A 778 -42.26 6.28 -22.43
C VAL A 778 -43.34 7.03 -23.22
N ASN A 779 -43.26 8.36 -23.30
CA ASN A 779 -44.17 9.21 -24.07
C ASN A 779 -45.67 9.00 -23.74
N ARG A 780 -45.98 8.57 -22.52
CA ARG A 780 -47.36 8.29 -22.04
C ARG A 780 -47.44 8.39 -20.53
N ARG A 781 -48.65 8.64 -20.01
CA ARG A 781 -48.94 8.74 -18.57
C ARG A 781 -49.35 7.42 -17.90
N GLU A 782 -49.88 6.51 -18.69
CA GLU A 782 -50.29 5.18 -18.21
C GLU A 782 -49.09 4.25 -18.19
N SER A 783 -48.96 3.43 -17.15
CA SER A 783 -47.82 2.53 -17.00
C SER A 783 -47.75 1.44 -18.07
N CYS A 784 -46.52 1.06 -18.45
CA CYS A 784 -46.22 -0.17 -19.21
C CYS A 784 -45.69 -1.30 -18.32
N ALA A 785 -45.57 -1.05 -17.00
CA ALA A 785 -45.08 -2.05 -16.08
C ALA A 785 -46.04 -3.26 -16.04
N PRO A 786 -45.52 -4.48 -15.86
CA PRO A 786 -46.36 -5.64 -15.54
C PRO A 786 -47.23 -5.39 -14.31
N ASP A 787 -48.38 -6.05 -14.21
CA ASP A 787 -49.39 -5.80 -13.15
C ASP A 787 -48.85 -5.90 -11.70
N ALA A 788 -47.83 -6.75 -11.47
CA ALA A 788 -47.22 -6.96 -10.16
C ALA A 788 -46.10 -5.97 -9.82
N TRP A 789 -45.72 -5.09 -10.76
CA TRP A 789 -44.61 -4.17 -10.62
C TRP A 789 -45.09 -2.79 -10.15
N TRP A 790 -44.26 -2.09 -9.42
CA TRP A 790 -44.54 -0.70 -9.07
C TRP A 790 -44.11 0.24 -10.18
N THR A 791 -44.75 1.41 -10.23
CA THR A 791 -44.45 2.47 -11.20
C THR A 791 -44.31 3.80 -10.47
N LEU A 792 -43.23 4.51 -10.77
CA LEU A 792 -43.01 5.90 -10.39
C LEU A 792 -42.96 6.74 -11.67
N THR A 793 -43.52 7.95 -11.63
CA THR A 793 -43.57 8.85 -12.79
C THR A 793 -43.10 10.24 -12.40
N ASP A 794 -42.68 11.02 -13.38
CA ASP A 794 -42.30 12.43 -13.24
C ASP A 794 -43.52 13.37 -13.30
N ALA A 795 -44.71 12.94 -12.84
CA ALA A 795 -45.94 13.75 -12.91
C ALA A 795 -45.84 15.12 -12.21
N ALA A 796 -44.91 15.28 -11.26
CA ALA A 796 -44.63 16.53 -10.57
C ALA A 796 -43.59 17.42 -11.28
N ALA A 797 -43.06 17.01 -12.44
CA ALA A 797 -42.05 17.75 -13.17
C ALA A 797 -42.59 19.06 -13.73
N SER A 798 -41.69 20.04 -13.85
CA SER A 798 -41.98 21.31 -14.48
C SER A 798 -41.86 21.23 -16.00
N GLN A 799 -41.09 20.26 -16.51
CA GLN A 799 -40.81 20.03 -17.92
C GLN A 799 -41.37 18.66 -18.33
N ALA A 800 -42.27 18.65 -19.31
CA ALA A 800 -42.93 17.45 -19.85
C ALA A 800 -43.48 16.46 -18.78
N PRO A 801 -44.34 16.89 -17.84
CA PRO A 801 -44.73 16.04 -16.71
C PRO A 801 -45.51 14.77 -17.09
N GLY A 802 -45.09 13.66 -16.49
CA GLY A 802 -45.78 12.38 -16.49
C GLY A 802 -45.50 11.52 -17.72
N ILE A 803 -44.38 11.70 -18.39
CA ILE A 803 -43.98 10.85 -19.54
C ILE A 803 -42.69 10.07 -19.31
N GLN A 804 -41.90 10.42 -18.29
CA GLN A 804 -40.78 9.59 -17.85
C GLN A 804 -41.18 8.72 -16.67
N HIS A 805 -40.92 7.43 -16.81
CA HIS A 805 -41.30 6.44 -15.82
C HIS A 805 -40.08 5.66 -15.31
N VAL A 806 -40.18 5.19 -14.07
CA VAL A 806 -39.34 4.12 -13.52
C VAL A 806 -40.22 2.98 -13.03
N TYR A 807 -39.89 1.75 -13.43
CA TYR A 807 -40.58 0.53 -13.00
C TYR A 807 -39.62 -0.35 -12.21
N GLY A 808 -40.14 -1.12 -11.26
CA GLY A 808 -39.38 -2.22 -10.67
C GLY A 808 -40.27 -3.33 -10.16
N ASN A 809 -39.70 -4.54 -10.15
CA ASN A 809 -40.42 -5.74 -9.76
C ASN A 809 -40.48 -5.93 -8.24
N GLU A 810 -41.12 -7.01 -7.81
CA GLU A 810 -41.30 -7.34 -6.39
C GLU A 810 -39.98 -7.56 -5.63
N ARG A 811 -38.85 -7.72 -6.34
CA ARG A 811 -37.53 -7.84 -5.71
C ARG A 811 -36.95 -6.51 -5.27
N LEU A 812 -37.51 -5.39 -5.74
CA LEU A 812 -37.18 -4.02 -5.32
C LEU A 812 -38.35 -3.46 -4.54
N THR A 813 -38.19 -3.29 -3.24
CA THR A 813 -39.29 -2.90 -2.33
C THR A 813 -39.17 -1.46 -1.88
N SER A 814 -40.27 -0.94 -1.32
CA SER A 814 -40.36 0.41 -0.75
C SER A 814 -40.01 1.54 -1.75
N PRO A 815 -40.63 1.56 -2.95
CA PRO A 815 -40.29 2.54 -3.97
C PRO A 815 -40.68 3.96 -3.55
N THR A 816 -39.76 4.91 -3.71
CA THR A 816 -40.03 6.35 -3.58
C THR A 816 -39.46 7.12 -4.75
N GLY A 817 -40.25 8.00 -5.35
CA GLY A 817 -39.85 8.80 -6.50
C GLY A 817 -39.65 10.26 -6.15
N THR A 818 -38.59 10.87 -6.67
CA THR A 818 -38.30 12.31 -6.54
C THR A 818 -37.94 12.88 -7.91
N VAL A 819 -38.60 13.98 -8.29
CA VAL A 819 -38.20 14.75 -9.47
C VAL A 819 -36.98 15.61 -9.12
N VAL A 820 -35.94 15.50 -9.93
CA VAL A 820 -34.72 16.29 -9.83
C VAL A 820 -34.74 17.33 -10.96
N PRO A 821 -34.92 18.62 -10.66
CA PRO A 821 -34.98 19.67 -11.68
C PRO A 821 -33.73 19.69 -12.55
N ALA A 822 -33.90 19.88 -13.86
CA ALA A 822 -32.78 19.98 -14.80
C ALA A 822 -32.83 21.30 -15.58
N THR A 823 -31.67 21.89 -15.83
CA THR A 823 -31.54 23.23 -16.41
C THR A 823 -31.31 23.19 -17.92
N TYR A 824 -30.50 22.25 -18.38
CA TYR A 824 -29.95 22.25 -19.73
C TYR A 824 -30.48 21.10 -20.61
N THR A 825 -31.63 20.54 -20.25
CA THR A 825 -32.41 19.61 -21.07
C THR A 825 -33.89 20.02 -21.00
N ASP A 826 -34.75 19.42 -21.82
CA ASP A 826 -36.19 19.67 -21.86
C ASP A 826 -37.01 18.75 -20.94
N HIS A 827 -36.34 17.96 -20.11
CA HIS A 827 -36.93 17.07 -19.12
C HIS A 827 -36.29 17.26 -17.75
N ASP A 828 -37.09 17.34 -16.69
CA ASP A 828 -36.55 17.13 -15.34
C ASP A 828 -36.17 15.64 -15.19
N PHE A 829 -35.18 15.32 -14.35
CA PHE A 829 -34.79 13.92 -14.14
C PHE A 829 -35.67 13.24 -13.09
N LEU A 830 -35.76 11.92 -13.14
CA LEU A 830 -36.56 11.13 -12.19
C LEU A 830 -35.67 10.18 -11.39
N ARG A 831 -35.53 10.45 -10.10
CA ARG A 831 -34.87 9.55 -9.15
C ARG A 831 -35.90 8.58 -8.56
N ALA A 832 -35.58 7.30 -8.57
CA ALA A 832 -36.32 6.27 -7.87
C ALA A 832 -35.41 5.56 -6.86
N ASP A 833 -35.80 5.58 -5.60
CA ASP A 833 -35.14 4.83 -4.54
C ASP A 833 -35.97 3.59 -4.19
N SER A 834 -35.28 2.48 -3.97
CA SER A 834 -35.89 1.20 -3.59
C SER A 834 -34.91 0.38 -2.73
N ARG A 835 -35.31 -0.82 -2.31
CA ARG A 835 -34.47 -1.74 -1.54
C ARG A 835 -34.51 -3.15 -2.09
N LEU A 836 -33.35 -3.80 -2.21
CA LEU A 836 -33.25 -5.18 -2.66
C LEU A 836 -33.82 -6.14 -1.59
N THR A 837 -34.71 -7.03 -2.01
CA THR A 837 -35.22 -8.14 -1.18
C THR A 837 -34.18 -9.27 -1.08
N PRO A 838 -34.17 -10.02 0.03
CA PRO A 838 -33.38 -11.24 0.10
C PRO A 838 -33.81 -12.21 -1.00
N ALA A 839 -32.84 -12.86 -1.65
CA ALA A 839 -33.12 -14.02 -2.47
C ALA A 839 -33.77 -15.08 -1.55
N SER A 840 -35.07 -15.30 -1.75
CA SER A 840 -35.79 -16.43 -1.18
C SER A 840 -35.02 -17.70 -1.56
N GLN A 841 -34.37 -18.34 -0.59
CA GLN A 841 -33.85 -19.70 -0.75
C GLN A 841 -34.99 -20.55 -1.34
N ARG A 842 -34.84 -20.99 -2.59
CA ARG A 842 -35.63 -22.13 -3.06
C ARG A 842 -35.12 -23.29 -2.23
N VAL A 843 -35.97 -23.76 -1.33
CA VAL A 843 -35.89 -25.11 -0.78
C VAL A 843 -36.24 -26.03 -1.94
N ASP A 844 -35.24 -26.67 -2.52
CA ASP A 844 -35.37 -27.95 -3.22
C ASP A 844 -34.16 -28.81 -2.86
#